data_AF-A0A2H0DH27-F1
#
_entry.id   AF-A0A2H0DH27-F1
#
_cell.length_a   1.000
_cell.length_b   1.000
_cell.length_c   1.000
_cell.angle_alpha   90.00
_cell.angle_beta   90.00
_cell.angle_gamma   90.00
#
_symmetry.space_group_name_H-M   'P 1'
#
loop_
_entity.id
_entity.type
_entity.pdbx_description
1 polymer ?
#
loop_
_entity_poly.entity_id
_entity_poly.type
_entity_poly.pdbx_seq_one_letter_code
_entity_poly.pdbx_strand_id
1 'polypeptide(L)'
;MAAAPFEDKFRQLDELLPTPNDYRTASGKPGHNYWQQRADYQIKAALDDDKQSIHAEEWINYTNNSPDQLDYLWIQLDQNRYQKSSDLLNAAPSPTENKLSFRALAATLKSQDFDGGYKILAVTDKNNQPIHYQIVKTMMRIDLKQPLATSKAFKFHIQWQYNVANQKVLGGRGGYEHFEKDGNNIYEISRWYPRLAVYNDVMGWQNKQFLGNGEFTLDFGNFDVELTVPDDHIVAATGELTNASTVLDASQQERLKQAQSSDHPIEIVTEAEALAHQKNHTQGTKTWKFSAKNVRDFAWASSRKFIWDAQGIKSGKNNVMAMSYYPEEGNPLWGKYSTKAVIHTIENYNKYTLDYPYPVAISVNGSVGGMEYPMICFNGPRPEIDKKDPSQRTWSRRTKFGLISVIIHEVGHNYFPMIVNSDERQWTWMDEGLNTFVQFLAEQSWKEKYPSRRGEPRNIVAYMSSEKQVPIMTNSESLMQFGNNAYAKPATALNILRETIIGRDLFDFAFRQYAQRWKFKHPYPADFFRTMEDASGIDLDWFWRGWFYTTDHVDISLDKIDWLTIDTQDPEIESAYKRARKQEIPESQTELLNKSIDHRLINDPSISDLYDEQDEFTVTNKERNEYSKSLKNLEENEKQLLNTKENFYRLQLTNLGGLVMPLILDIELMDGSKIHRVIPAEIWRRDPKQVSIFQITQGEIKSVALDEKLETADTNIYNNYWPRRPIKSRLELFKEKKEKNLMKDSQEELSQEDETDLDTDANEKKSD
;
A
#
# COMPACT_ATOMS: atom_id res chain seq x y z
N MET A 1 -19.11 39.45 -12.10
CA MET A 1 -18.76 38.02 -11.95
C MET A 1 -18.62 37.77 -10.46
N ALA A 2 -19.31 36.76 -9.90
CA ALA A 2 -19.05 36.36 -8.52
C ALA A 2 -17.59 35.88 -8.43
N ALA A 3 -16.89 36.20 -7.35
CA ALA A 3 -15.59 35.62 -7.09
C ALA A 3 -15.71 34.09 -7.15
N ALA A 4 -14.75 33.40 -7.77
CA ALA A 4 -14.68 31.96 -7.68
C ALA A 4 -14.72 31.58 -6.17
N PRO A 5 -15.49 30.56 -5.78
CA PRO A 5 -15.58 30.19 -4.38
C PRO A 5 -14.18 29.90 -3.83
N PHE A 6 -13.86 30.49 -2.68
CA PHE A 6 -12.61 30.20 -1.97
C PHE A 6 -12.54 28.71 -1.67
N GLU A 7 -11.47 28.07 -2.12
CA GLU A 7 -11.22 26.67 -1.83
C GLU A 7 -10.39 26.54 -0.55
N ASP A 8 -11.06 26.15 0.52
CA ASP A 8 -10.42 26.00 1.83
C ASP A 8 -9.81 24.60 1.98
N LYS A 9 -8.56 24.43 1.54
CA LYS A 9 -7.81 23.17 1.67
C LYS A 9 -7.49 22.80 3.12
N PHE A 10 -7.57 23.76 4.05
CA PHE A 10 -7.28 23.59 5.49
C PHE A 10 -8.55 23.56 6.35
N ARG A 11 -9.72 23.46 5.71
CA ARG A 11 -10.98 23.30 6.42
C ARG A 11 -10.90 22.07 7.31
N GLN A 12 -11.48 22.16 8.50
CA GLN A 12 -11.52 21.05 9.45
C GLN A 12 -12.32 19.87 8.90
N LEU A 13 -11.88 18.63 9.16
CA LEU A 13 -12.55 17.41 8.68
C LEU A 13 -13.80 17.04 9.48
N ASP A 14 -14.07 17.72 10.59
CA ASP A 14 -15.24 17.45 11.45
C ASP A 14 -16.59 17.47 10.71
N GLU A 15 -16.72 18.19 9.59
CA GLU A 15 -17.91 18.17 8.74
C GLU A 15 -18.09 16.86 7.95
N LEU A 16 -17.00 16.12 7.72
CA LEU A 16 -16.97 14.85 6.99
C LEU A 16 -16.89 13.63 7.91
N LEU A 17 -16.29 13.78 9.09
CA LEU A 17 -16.10 12.69 10.05
C LEU A 17 -17.34 12.53 10.94
N PRO A 18 -17.67 11.30 11.37
CA PRO A 18 -18.73 11.08 12.35
C PRO A 18 -18.44 11.83 13.66
N THR A 19 -19.48 12.46 14.23
CA THR A 19 -19.38 13.14 15.53
C THR A 19 -18.95 12.14 16.63
N PRO A 20 -17.95 12.46 17.45
CA PRO A 20 -17.58 11.63 18.59
C PRO A 20 -18.74 11.37 19.57
N ASN A 21 -18.72 10.21 20.22
CA ASN A 21 -19.73 9.78 21.19
C ASN A 21 -19.12 8.84 22.25
N ASP A 22 -19.95 8.23 23.09
CA ASP A 22 -19.52 7.35 24.18
C ASP A 22 -18.92 6.01 23.72
N TYR A 23 -19.16 5.61 22.46
CA TYR A 23 -18.58 4.43 21.82
C TYR A 23 -17.25 4.75 21.15
N ARG A 24 -17.12 5.93 20.54
CA ARG A 24 -15.92 6.38 19.80
C ARG A 24 -15.60 7.82 20.12
N THR A 25 -14.48 8.05 20.81
CA THR A 25 -14.14 9.37 21.37
C THR A 25 -13.46 10.30 20.36
N ALA A 26 -13.38 11.59 20.70
CA ALA A 26 -12.72 12.60 19.87
C ALA A 26 -11.22 12.36 19.69
N SER A 27 -10.58 11.64 20.61
CA SER A 27 -9.16 11.28 20.49
C SER A 27 -8.92 10.05 19.60
N GLY A 28 -9.96 9.49 18.97
CA GLY A 28 -9.84 8.30 18.12
C GLY A 28 -9.64 6.97 18.87
N LYS A 29 -9.80 6.96 20.20
CA LYS A 29 -9.82 5.72 21.01
C LYS A 29 -11.25 5.19 21.16
N PRO A 30 -11.42 3.86 21.37
CA PRO A 30 -12.67 3.30 21.87
C PRO A 30 -13.12 4.03 23.14
N GLY A 31 -14.39 4.42 23.19
CA GLY A 31 -15.01 5.08 24.33
C GLY A 31 -15.35 4.12 25.46
N HIS A 32 -15.80 4.68 26.58
CA HIS A 32 -16.08 3.91 27.79
C HIS A 32 -17.26 2.94 27.64
N ASN A 33 -18.15 3.18 26.67
CA ASN A 33 -19.28 2.31 26.35
C ASN A 33 -19.05 1.47 25.07
N TYR A 34 -17.84 1.47 24.50
CA TYR A 34 -17.54 0.70 23.28
C TYR A 34 -17.91 -0.77 23.44
N TRP A 35 -18.60 -1.31 22.44
CA TRP A 35 -19.03 -2.70 22.39
C TRP A 35 -18.73 -3.29 21.01
N GLN A 36 -18.60 -4.61 20.97
CA GLN A 36 -18.55 -5.40 19.75
C GLN A 36 -19.10 -6.78 20.05
N GLN A 37 -19.56 -7.48 19.03
CA GLN A 37 -20.17 -8.79 19.21
C GLN A 37 -19.09 -9.86 19.39
N ARG A 38 -19.53 -11.07 19.74
CA ARG A 38 -18.66 -12.25 19.86
C ARG A 38 -19.33 -13.45 19.22
N ALA A 39 -18.58 -14.18 18.40
CA ALA A 39 -19.03 -15.40 17.75
C ALA A 39 -18.03 -16.54 17.99
N ASP A 40 -18.38 -17.50 18.85
CA ASP A 40 -17.56 -18.68 19.10
C ASP A 40 -18.04 -19.87 18.25
N TYR A 41 -17.10 -20.63 17.69
CA TYR A 41 -17.36 -21.71 16.74
C TYR A 41 -16.79 -23.04 17.23
N GLN A 42 -17.57 -24.11 17.01
CA GLN A 42 -17.09 -25.49 17.11
C GLN A 42 -17.39 -26.15 15.78
N ILE A 43 -16.36 -26.46 14.99
CA ILE A 43 -16.52 -26.91 13.60
C ILE A 43 -15.95 -28.32 13.44
N LYS A 44 -16.70 -29.18 12.75
CA LYS A 44 -16.21 -30.47 12.28
C LYS A 44 -16.31 -30.52 10.77
N ALA A 45 -15.20 -30.81 10.10
CA ALA A 45 -15.16 -30.86 8.65
C ALA A 45 -14.44 -32.11 8.18
N ALA A 46 -14.92 -32.68 7.07
CA ALA A 46 -14.27 -33.78 6.37
C ALA A 46 -13.99 -33.37 4.92
N LEU A 47 -12.74 -33.58 4.49
CA LEU A 47 -12.33 -33.44 3.09
C LEU A 47 -12.51 -34.77 2.36
N ASP A 48 -13.30 -34.76 1.29
CA ASP A 48 -13.35 -35.84 0.31
C ASP A 48 -12.36 -35.51 -0.81
N ASP A 49 -11.18 -36.14 -0.76
CA ASP A 49 -10.08 -35.91 -1.70
C ASP A 49 -10.38 -36.46 -3.10
N ASP A 50 -11.24 -37.47 -3.23
CA ASP A 50 -11.62 -38.04 -4.53
C ASP A 50 -12.61 -37.13 -5.27
N LYS A 51 -13.57 -36.54 -4.54
CA LYS A 51 -14.58 -35.65 -5.10
C LYS A 51 -14.22 -34.17 -5.04
N GLN A 52 -13.13 -33.82 -4.35
CA GLN A 52 -12.77 -32.45 -4.01
C GLN A 52 -13.94 -31.70 -3.38
N SER A 53 -14.53 -32.24 -2.32
CA SER A 53 -15.67 -31.64 -1.62
C SER A 53 -15.47 -31.62 -0.11
N ILE A 54 -16.15 -30.69 0.56
CA ILE A 54 -16.15 -30.59 2.02
C ILE A 54 -17.56 -30.84 2.53
N HIS A 55 -17.66 -31.73 3.52
CA HIS A 55 -18.85 -31.94 4.34
C HIS A 55 -18.55 -31.46 5.75
N ALA A 56 -19.39 -30.59 6.29
CA ALA A 56 -19.11 -29.98 7.58
C ALA A 56 -20.37 -29.67 8.37
N GLU A 57 -20.17 -29.55 9.68
CA GLU A 57 -21.15 -29.04 10.61
C GLU A 57 -20.48 -28.13 11.62
N GLU A 58 -21.24 -27.16 12.12
CA GLU A 58 -20.75 -26.23 13.14
C GLU A 58 -21.82 -25.93 14.18
N TRP A 59 -21.34 -25.67 15.39
CA TRP A 59 -22.09 -24.95 16.40
C TRP A 59 -21.55 -23.54 16.51
N ILE A 60 -22.45 -22.56 16.44
CA ILE A 60 -22.12 -21.16 16.66
C ILE A 60 -22.80 -20.68 17.94
N ASN A 61 -22.02 -20.08 18.81
CA ASN A 61 -22.52 -19.39 20.01
C ASN A 61 -22.29 -17.89 19.84
N TYR A 62 -23.35 -17.18 19.47
CA TYR A 62 -23.32 -15.73 19.22
C TYR A 62 -23.76 -14.98 20.48
N THR A 63 -22.92 -14.07 20.97
CA THR A 63 -23.23 -13.24 22.15
C THR A 63 -23.54 -11.82 21.72
N ASN A 64 -24.75 -11.34 22.05
CA ASN A 64 -25.15 -9.96 21.81
C ASN A 64 -24.63 -9.03 22.91
N ASN A 65 -23.64 -8.21 22.61
CA ASN A 65 -23.09 -7.16 23.48
C ASN A 65 -23.61 -5.76 23.13
N SER A 66 -24.46 -5.61 22.10
CA SER A 66 -25.05 -4.32 21.76
C SER A 66 -26.14 -3.92 22.76
N PRO A 67 -26.46 -2.62 22.88
CA PRO A 67 -27.60 -2.15 23.68
C PRO A 67 -28.95 -2.52 23.05
N ASP A 68 -28.96 -3.08 21.85
CA ASP A 68 -30.16 -3.39 21.08
C ASP A 68 -30.63 -4.83 21.32
N GLN A 69 -31.93 -5.06 21.11
CA GLN A 69 -32.46 -6.42 20.96
C GLN A 69 -32.40 -6.81 19.48
N LEU A 70 -31.92 -8.02 19.19
CA LEU A 70 -31.77 -8.51 17.82
C LEU A 70 -32.85 -9.54 17.51
N ASP A 71 -33.72 -9.27 16.54
CA ASP A 71 -34.79 -10.18 16.11
C ASP A 71 -34.30 -11.27 15.14
N TYR A 72 -33.16 -11.04 14.49
CA TYR A 72 -32.57 -11.91 13.49
C TYR A 72 -31.04 -11.81 13.50
N LEU A 73 -30.39 -12.83 12.97
CA LEU A 73 -28.95 -12.89 12.76
C LEU A 73 -28.63 -13.01 11.27
N TRP A 74 -27.54 -12.40 10.83
CA TRP A 74 -27.04 -12.53 9.46
C TRP A 74 -25.78 -13.39 9.40
N ILE A 75 -25.71 -14.25 8.38
CA ILE A 75 -24.61 -15.17 8.13
C ILE A 75 -24.12 -14.96 6.69
N GLN A 76 -22.81 -14.83 6.52
CA GLN A 76 -22.12 -14.77 5.24
C GLN A 76 -21.99 -16.18 4.65
N LEU A 77 -22.40 -16.32 3.39
CA LEU A 77 -22.34 -17.54 2.59
C LEU A 77 -21.45 -17.31 1.36
N ASP A 78 -20.18 -16.98 1.58
CA ASP A 78 -19.23 -16.57 0.54
C ASP A 78 -19.06 -17.55 -0.64
N GLN A 79 -19.15 -18.87 -0.41
CA GLN A 79 -19.09 -19.86 -1.49
C GLN A 79 -20.22 -19.67 -2.50
N ASN A 80 -21.33 -19.02 -2.13
CA ASN A 80 -22.45 -18.74 -3.05
C ASN A 80 -22.06 -17.79 -4.19
N ARG A 81 -20.88 -17.15 -4.16
CA ARG A 81 -20.32 -16.44 -5.32
C ARG A 81 -20.16 -17.34 -6.55
N TYR A 82 -19.99 -18.65 -6.33
CA TYR A 82 -19.86 -19.66 -7.38
C TYR A 82 -21.20 -20.25 -7.83
N GLN A 83 -22.33 -19.85 -7.24
CA GLN A 83 -23.64 -20.24 -7.75
C GLN A 83 -23.87 -19.59 -9.12
N LYS A 84 -24.50 -20.32 -10.04
CA LYS A 84 -24.80 -19.82 -11.39
C LYS A 84 -25.66 -18.55 -11.41
N SER A 85 -26.47 -18.34 -10.38
CA SER A 85 -27.33 -17.17 -10.21
C SER A 85 -26.69 -16.04 -9.40
N SER A 86 -25.39 -16.11 -9.08
CA SER A 86 -24.72 -15.10 -8.25
C SER A 86 -24.66 -13.74 -8.97
N ASP A 87 -24.77 -12.66 -8.19
CA ASP A 87 -24.66 -11.30 -8.73
C ASP A 87 -23.28 -11.04 -9.34
N LEU A 88 -22.22 -11.66 -8.82
CA LEU A 88 -20.87 -11.56 -9.38
C LEU A 88 -20.84 -12.04 -10.84
N LEU A 89 -21.41 -13.22 -11.12
CA LEU A 89 -21.43 -13.76 -12.48
C LEU A 89 -22.39 -12.96 -13.38
N ASN A 90 -23.54 -12.53 -12.85
CA ASN A 90 -24.55 -11.79 -13.61
C ASN A 90 -24.16 -10.33 -13.91
N ALA A 91 -23.32 -9.70 -13.07
CA ALA A 91 -22.84 -8.34 -13.25
C ALA A 91 -21.44 -8.28 -13.90
N ALA A 92 -20.86 -9.41 -14.29
CA ALA A 92 -19.55 -9.46 -14.92
C ALA A 92 -19.56 -8.68 -16.25
N PRO A 93 -18.61 -7.76 -16.48
CA PRO A 93 -18.55 -7.01 -17.72
C PRO A 93 -18.27 -7.94 -18.91
N SER A 94 -18.98 -7.71 -20.02
CA SER A 94 -18.70 -8.41 -21.26
C SER A 94 -17.35 -7.97 -21.85
N PRO A 95 -16.57 -8.87 -22.46
CA PRO A 95 -15.37 -8.48 -23.19
C PRO A 95 -15.71 -7.40 -24.23
N THR A 96 -15.06 -6.24 -24.14
CA THR A 96 -15.27 -5.12 -25.07
C THR A 96 -14.50 -5.27 -26.37
N GLU A 97 -13.52 -6.18 -26.41
CA GLU A 97 -12.71 -6.49 -27.59
C GLU A 97 -13.00 -7.92 -28.09
N ASN A 98 -12.80 -8.17 -29.39
CA ASN A 98 -12.87 -9.51 -30.00
C ASN A 98 -11.65 -10.40 -29.64
N LYS A 99 -11.13 -10.27 -28.41
CA LYS A 99 -9.98 -10.99 -27.91
C LYS A 99 -10.26 -11.43 -26.47
N LEU A 100 -10.02 -12.71 -26.19
CA LEU A 100 -10.11 -13.28 -24.85
C LEU A 100 -8.87 -14.14 -24.61
N SER A 101 -8.30 -14.08 -23.41
CA SER A 101 -7.18 -14.96 -23.06
C SER A 101 -7.67 -16.41 -22.91
N PHE A 102 -6.81 -17.39 -23.19
CA PHE A 102 -7.12 -18.80 -22.96
C PHE A 102 -7.59 -19.07 -21.53
N ARG A 103 -6.96 -18.41 -20.55
CA ARG A 103 -7.33 -18.52 -19.13
C ARG A 103 -8.75 -18.02 -18.88
N ALA A 104 -9.13 -16.86 -19.43
CA ALA A 104 -10.46 -16.30 -19.24
C ALA A 104 -11.55 -17.15 -19.93
N LEU A 105 -11.26 -17.70 -21.11
CA LEU A 105 -12.19 -18.64 -21.76
C LEU A 105 -12.35 -19.92 -20.95
N ALA A 106 -11.26 -20.53 -20.48
CA ALA A 106 -11.29 -21.74 -19.67
C ALA A 106 -12.07 -21.53 -18.36
N ALA A 107 -11.84 -20.40 -17.68
CA ALA A 107 -12.59 -20.03 -16.47
C ALA A 107 -14.09 -19.86 -16.76
N THR A 108 -14.45 -19.17 -17.86
CA THR A 108 -15.84 -18.95 -18.26
C THR A 108 -16.55 -20.28 -18.52
N LEU A 109 -15.96 -21.15 -19.34
CA LEU A 109 -16.51 -22.47 -19.64
C LEU A 109 -16.66 -23.32 -18.37
N LYS A 110 -15.61 -23.39 -17.55
CA LYS A 110 -15.65 -24.18 -16.30
C LYS A 110 -16.68 -23.66 -15.31
N SER A 111 -16.89 -22.34 -15.23
CA SER A 111 -17.86 -21.73 -14.33
C SER A 111 -19.31 -22.10 -14.67
N GLN A 112 -19.62 -22.41 -15.94
CA GLN A 112 -20.96 -22.83 -16.35
C GLN A 112 -21.31 -24.23 -15.85
N ASP A 113 -20.30 -25.12 -15.75
CA ASP A 113 -20.48 -26.52 -15.37
C ASP A 113 -20.21 -26.80 -13.89
N PHE A 114 -19.52 -25.89 -13.20
CA PHE A 114 -19.17 -26.06 -11.78
C PHE A 114 -20.41 -25.93 -10.88
N ASP A 115 -20.65 -26.96 -10.06
CA ASP A 115 -21.68 -26.96 -9.02
C ASP A 115 -21.13 -26.33 -7.74
N GLY A 116 -21.02 -25.01 -7.75
CA GLY A 116 -20.49 -24.20 -6.65
C GLY A 116 -21.57 -23.61 -5.74
N GLY A 117 -21.16 -23.17 -4.54
CA GLY A 117 -22.06 -22.63 -3.52
C GLY A 117 -22.29 -23.58 -2.36
N TYR A 118 -22.75 -23.01 -1.24
CA TYR A 118 -23.17 -23.79 -0.08
C TYR A 118 -24.46 -24.54 -0.38
N LYS A 119 -24.47 -25.83 -0.05
CA LYS A 119 -25.69 -26.62 0.11
C LYS A 119 -25.99 -26.71 1.61
N ILE A 120 -26.88 -25.87 2.10
CA ILE A 120 -27.32 -25.88 3.50
C ILE A 120 -28.23 -27.10 3.69
N LEU A 121 -27.83 -28.01 4.59
CA LEU A 121 -28.50 -29.27 4.86
C LEU A 121 -29.44 -29.15 6.05
N ALA A 122 -29.03 -28.44 7.10
CA ALA A 122 -29.84 -28.21 8.30
C ALA A 122 -29.44 -26.91 9.01
N VAL A 123 -30.42 -26.25 9.63
CA VAL A 123 -30.22 -25.15 10.60
C VAL A 123 -31.11 -25.42 11.80
N THR A 124 -30.52 -25.67 12.97
CA THR A 124 -31.27 -26.09 14.17
C THR A 124 -30.83 -25.37 15.43
N ASP A 125 -31.71 -25.31 16.44
CA ASP A 125 -31.37 -24.81 17.77
C ASP A 125 -30.67 -25.89 18.63
N LYS A 126 -30.27 -25.52 19.84
CA LYS A 126 -29.64 -26.44 20.80
C LYS A 126 -30.47 -27.68 21.18
N ASN A 127 -31.77 -27.70 20.88
CA ASN A 127 -32.68 -28.80 21.13
C ASN A 127 -33.05 -29.57 19.84
N ASN A 128 -32.25 -29.40 18.77
CA ASN A 128 -32.45 -29.96 17.44
C ASN A 128 -33.78 -29.54 16.78
N GLN A 129 -34.36 -28.41 17.17
CA GLN A 129 -35.55 -27.89 16.50
C GLN A 129 -35.14 -27.06 15.28
N PRO A 130 -35.78 -27.24 14.11
CA PRO A 130 -35.52 -26.42 12.95
C PRO A 130 -35.72 -24.92 13.24
N ILE A 131 -34.79 -24.09 12.76
CA ILE A 131 -34.92 -22.63 12.80
C ILE A 131 -35.30 -22.15 11.40
N HIS A 132 -36.21 -21.17 11.33
CA HIS A 132 -36.55 -20.55 10.06
C HIS A 132 -35.38 -19.68 9.57
N TYR A 133 -35.03 -19.81 8.30
CA TYR A 133 -34.00 -18.99 7.66
C TYR A 133 -34.37 -18.68 6.21
N GLN A 134 -33.81 -17.59 5.70
CA GLN A 134 -33.92 -17.17 4.31
C GLN A 134 -32.52 -16.95 3.74
N ILE A 135 -32.17 -17.66 2.67
CA ILE A 135 -30.97 -17.35 1.90
C ILE A 135 -31.28 -16.17 0.98
N VAL A 136 -30.46 -15.14 1.07
CA VAL A 136 -30.47 -13.94 0.25
C VAL A 136 -29.12 -13.85 -0.45
N LYS A 137 -29.00 -14.57 -1.56
CA LYS A 137 -27.79 -14.66 -2.41
C LYS A 137 -26.56 -15.10 -1.61
N THR A 138 -25.59 -14.21 -1.36
CA THR A 138 -24.37 -14.50 -0.59
C THR A 138 -24.54 -14.35 0.92
N MET A 139 -25.76 -14.10 1.40
CA MET A 139 -26.09 -13.96 2.81
C MET A 139 -27.23 -14.91 3.20
N MET A 140 -27.36 -15.21 4.49
CA MET A 140 -28.47 -15.95 5.08
C MET A 140 -28.97 -15.24 6.33
N ARG A 141 -30.27 -15.02 6.42
CA ARG A 141 -30.92 -14.46 7.61
C ARG A 141 -31.54 -15.59 8.42
N ILE A 142 -31.23 -15.66 9.70
CA ILE A 142 -31.85 -16.55 10.68
C ILE A 142 -32.85 -15.74 11.49
N ASP A 143 -34.12 -16.13 11.48
CA ASP A 143 -35.18 -15.43 12.21
C ASP A 143 -35.35 -16.04 13.60
N LEU A 144 -35.15 -15.24 14.65
CA LEU A 144 -35.20 -15.71 16.02
C LEU A 144 -36.64 -15.77 16.53
N LYS A 145 -37.02 -16.87 17.19
CA LYS A 145 -38.35 -17.01 17.80
C LYS A 145 -38.59 -16.01 18.94
N GLN A 146 -37.52 -15.59 19.59
CA GLN A 146 -37.49 -14.60 20.66
C GLN A 146 -36.31 -13.68 20.39
N PRO A 147 -36.48 -12.35 20.49
CA PRO A 147 -35.39 -11.41 20.28
C PRO A 147 -34.21 -11.71 21.22
N LEU A 148 -32.99 -11.65 20.70
CA LEU A 148 -31.78 -11.83 21.48
C LEU A 148 -31.48 -10.55 22.25
N ALA A 149 -31.81 -10.56 23.54
CA ALA A 149 -31.56 -9.43 24.44
C ALA A 149 -30.06 -9.14 24.65
N THR A 150 -29.75 -7.91 25.05
CA THR A 150 -28.40 -7.49 25.46
C THR A 150 -27.78 -8.43 26.50
N SER A 151 -26.49 -8.71 26.32
CA SER A 151 -25.67 -9.63 27.11
C SER A 151 -26.18 -11.07 27.15
N LYS A 152 -27.05 -11.48 26.22
CA LYS A 152 -27.48 -12.88 26.06
C LYS A 152 -26.79 -13.52 24.86
N ALA A 153 -26.68 -14.84 24.92
CA ALA A 153 -26.10 -15.64 23.85
C ALA A 153 -27.14 -16.58 23.23
N PHE A 154 -27.01 -16.81 21.93
CA PHE A 154 -27.81 -17.75 21.16
C PHE A 154 -26.90 -18.80 20.53
N LYS A 155 -27.16 -20.08 20.86
CA LYS A 155 -26.41 -21.22 20.32
C LYS A 155 -27.28 -21.98 19.32
N PHE A 156 -26.76 -22.16 18.11
CA PHE A 156 -27.43 -22.86 17.02
C PHE A 156 -26.41 -23.65 16.19
N HIS A 157 -26.93 -24.53 15.32
CA HIS A 157 -26.16 -25.50 14.56
C HIS A 157 -26.49 -25.38 13.08
N ILE A 158 -25.47 -25.50 12.22
CA ILE A 158 -25.59 -25.53 10.76
C ILE A 158 -24.86 -26.75 10.23
N GLN A 159 -25.48 -27.45 9.29
CA GLN A 159 -24.84 -28.49 8.47
C GLN A 159 -24.80 -28.03 7.02
N TRP A 160 -23.66 -28.19 6.36
CA TRP A 160 -23.50 -27.82 4.97
C TRP A 160 -22.51 -28.71 4.23
N GLN A 161 -22.54 -28.60 2.92
CA GLN A 161 -21.51 -29.15 2.05
C GLN A 161 -21.29 -28.24 0.84
N TYR A 162 -20.11 -28.33 0.22
CA TYR A 162 -19.83 -27.65 -1.04
C TYR A 162 -18.66 -28.34 -1.78
N ASN A 163 -18.56 -28.08 -3.09
CA ASN A 163 -17.44 -28.55 -3.91
C ASN A 163 -16.31 -27.52 -3.90
N VAL A 164 -15.08 -27.97 -3.73
CA VAL A 164 -13.88 -27.11 -3.72
C VAL A 164 -13.52 -26.75 -5.16
N ALA A 165 -13.38 -25.46 -5.44
CA ALA A 165 -13.03 -24.97 -6.78
C ALA A 165 -11.55 -25.23 -7.11
N ASN A 166 -11.25 -25.62 -8.35
CA ASN A 166 -9.87 -25.62 -8.85
C ASN A 166 -9.41 -24.17 -9.02
N GLN A 167 -8.49 -23.73 -8.16
CA GLN A 167 -8.09 -22.32 -8.07
C GLN A 167 -7.35 -21.86 -9.33
N LYS A 168 -6.55 -22.73 -9.95
CA LYS A 168 -5.81 -22.40 -11.19
C LYS A 168 -6.76 -22.12 -12.37
N VAL A 169 -7.95 -22.73 -12.37
CA VAL A 169 -8.95 -22.58 -13.43
C VAL A 169 -9.98 -21.50 -13.10
N LEU A 170 -10.67 -21.63 -11.96
CA LEU A 170 -11.79 -20.75 -11.57
C LEU A 170 -11.34 -19.49 -10.81
N GLY A 171 -10.06 -19.40 -10.43
CA GLY A 171 -9.56 -18.32 -9.58
C GLY A 171 -10.12 -18.40 -8.16
N GLY A 172 -10.15 -17.25 -7.49
CA GLY A 172 -10.58 -17.14 -6.09
C GLY A 172 -9.43 -17.14 -5.09
N ARG A 173 -9.82 -16.98 -3.81
CA ARG A 173 -8.94 -16.75 -2.65
C ARG A 173 -8.77 -18.00 -1.78
N GLY A 174 -9.10 -19.15 -2.36
CA GLY A 174 -9.05 -20.51 -1.81
C GLY A 174 -9.47 -21.50 -2.89
N GLY A 175 -9.22 -22.79 -2.67
CA GLY A 175 -9.50 -23.85 -3.62
C GLY A 175 -8.45 -24.96 -3.56
N TYR A 176 -8.32 -25.71 -4.64
CA TYR A 176 -7.25 -26.69 -4.79
C TYR A 176 -6.41 -26.47 -6.05
N GLU A 177 -5.16 -26.91 -5.98
CA GLU A 177 -4.27 -27.11 -7.12
C GLU A 177 -4.15 -28.60 -7.41
N HIS A 178 -4.34 -28.99 -8.67
CA HIS A 178 -4.12 -30.37 -9.11
C HIS A 178 -2.76 -30.51 -9.80
N PHE A 179 -2.01 -31.56 -9.44
CA PHE A 179 -0.70 -31.88 -10.01
C PHE A 179 -0.82 -33.04 -10.99
N GLU A 180 -1.01 -32.72 -12.27
CA GLU A 180 -1.18 -33.73 -13.35
C GLU A 180 -0.08 -34.80 -13.40
N LYS A 181 1.14 -34.45 -12.95
CA LYS A 181 2.29 -35.36 -12.99
C LYS A 181 2.14 -36.56 -12.07
N ASP A 182 1.53 -36.37 -10.91
CA ASP A 182 1.49 -37.37 -9.83
C ASP A 182 0.07 -37.60 -9.27
N GLY A 183 -0.93 -36.86 -9.75
CA GLY A 183 -2.32 -37.00 -9.35
C GLY A 183 -2.65 -36.42 -7.98
N ASN A 184 -1.72 -35.73 -7.31
CA ASN A 184 -1.95 -35.15 -5.99
C ASN A 184 -2.59 -33.77 -6.05
N ASN A 185 -3.17 -33.37 -4.92
CA ASN A 185 -3.78 -32.06 -4.73
C ASN A 185 -3.11 -31.30 -3.58
N ILE A 186 -3.01 -29.97 -3.72
CA ILE A 186 -2.82 -29.05 -2.59
C ILE A 186 -4.13 -28.30 -2.37
N TYR A 187 -4.69 -28.40 -1.17
CA TYR A 187 -5.89 -27.67 -0.77
C TYR A 187 -5.51 -26.45 0.06
N GLU A 188 -6.03 -25.29 -0.33
CA GLU A 188 -5.94 -24.01 0.38
C GLU A 188 -7.37 -23.54 0.67
N ILE A 189 -7.89 -23.93 1.83
CA ILE A 189 -9.32 -23.83 2.16
C ILE A 189 -9.57 -22.59 3.03
N SER A 190 -10.41 -21.71 2.51
CA SER A 190 -10.80 -20.45 3.13
C SER A 190 -12.24 -20.10 2.79
N ARG A 191 -12.86 -19.22 3.59
CA ARG A 191 -14.26 -18.76 3.42
C ARG A 191 -15.21 -19.94 3.21
N TRP A 192 -14.99 -21.00 3.99
CA TRP A 192 -15.45 -22.36 3.73
C TRP A 192 -16.56 -22.84 4.68
N TYR A 193 -16.85 -22.04 5.70
CA TYR A 193 -17.93 -22.24 6.64
C TYR A 193 -18.88 -21.03 6.61
N PRO A 194 -20.18 -21.20 6.93
CA PRO A 194 -21.09 -20.08 7.18
C PRO A 194 -20.60 -19.20 8.33
N ARG A 195 -20.37 -17.90 8.09
CA ARG A 195 -19.72 -17.01 9.08
C ARG A 195 -20.68 -15.94 9.57
N LEU A 196 -20.77 -15.69 10.88
CA LEU A 196 -21.62 -14.61 11.41
C LEU A 196 -21.18 -13.26 10.85
N ALA A 197 -22.14 -12.50 10.35
CA ALA A 197 -21.91 -11.12 9.95
C ALA A 197 -21.70 -10.24 11.19
N VAL A 198 -20.87 -9.20 11.05
CA VAL A 198 -20.67 -8.20 12.10
C VAL A 198 -21.95 -7.38 12.28
N TYR A 199 -22.34 -7.16 13.54
CA TYR A 199 -23.28 -6.10 13.93
C TYR A 199 -22.51 -5.08 14.77
N ASN A 200 -22.44 -3.81 14.35
CA ASN A 200 -21.60 -2.81 15.01
C ASN A 200 -22.32 -1.47 15.26
N ASP A 201 -21.63 -0.61 16.02
CA ASP A 201 -22.08 0.70 16.48
C ASP A 201 -22.12 1.80 15.40
N VAL A 202 -21.66 1.50 14.18
CA VAL A 202 -21.56 2.48 13.07
C VAL A 202 -22.60 2.21 11.99
N MET A 203 -22.77 0.97 11.57
CA MET A 203 -23.62 0.59 10.42
C MET A 203 -24.68 -0.47 10.76
N GLY A 204 -24.71 -0.99 12.00
CA GLY A 204 -25.51 -2.17 12.33
C GLY A 204 -24.97 -3.40 11.61
N TRP A 205 -25.83 -4.14 10.90
CA TRP A 205 -25.44 -5.37 10.20
C TRP A 205 -24.60 -5.12 8.95
N GLN A 206 -23.44 -5.76 8.86
CA GLN A 206 -22.65 -5.86 7.64
C GLN A 206 -23.22 -6.97 6.75
N ASN A 207 -24.25 -6.64 5.95
CA ASN A 207 -24.98 -7.64 5.14
C ASN A 207 -25.02 -7.32 3.62
N LYS A 208 -24.09 -6.48 3.15
CA LYS A 208 -23.91 -6.23 1.72
C LYS A 208 -23.44 -7.49 1.01
N GLN A 209 -23.91 -7.67 -0.23
CA GLN A 209 -23.58 -8.83 -1.05
C GLN A 209 -22.09 -8.86 -1.41
N PHE A 210 -21.51 -10.05 -1.45
CA PHE A 210 -20.11 -10.23 -1.83
C PHE A 210 -19.98 -10.34 -3.35
N LEU A 211 -19.33 -9.36 -3.98
CA LEU A 211 -19.08 -9.34 -5.43
C LEU A 211 -17.63 -9.71 -5.78
N GLY A 212 -16.81 -10.05 -4.80
CA GLY A 212 -15.55 -10.72 -5.02
C GLY A 212 -14.29 -9.90 -4.75
N ASN A 213 -14.40 -8.57 -4.67
CA ASN A 213 -13.24 -7.69 -4.41
C ASN A 213 -13.19 -7.19 -2.96
N GLY A 214 -14.33 -6.85 -2.35
CA GLY A 214 -14.37 -6.45 -0.94
C GLY A 214 -14.34 -7.68 -0.05
N GLU A 215 -13.24 -7.91 0.66
CA GLU A 215 -13.00 -9.19 1.33
C GLU A 215 -13.97 -9.48 2.48
N PHE A 216 -13.57 -9.37 3.75
CA PHE A 216 -14.47 -9.74 4.85
C PHE A 216 -14.19 -8.99 6.15
N THR A 217 -15.26 -8.71 6.90
CA THR A 217 -15.21 -8.31 8.30
C THR A 217 -16.06 -9.24 9.15
N LEU A 218 -15.49 -9.69 10.27
CA LEU A 218 -16.03 -10.75 11.12
C LEU A 218 -15.71 -10.44 12.58
N ASP A 219 -16.61 -10.82 13.48
CA ASP A 219 -16.42 -10.66 14.93
C ASP A 219 -15.32 -11.60 15.45
N PHE A 220 -14.70 -11.21 16.57
CA PHE A 220 -13.76 -12.07 17.26
C PHE A 220 -14.48 -13.19 18.04
N GLY A 221 -13.84 -14.36 18.09
CA GLY A 221 -14.23 -15.44 18.99
C GLY A 221 -13.23 -16.57 19.04
N ASN A 222 -13.62 -17.65 19.73
CA ASN A 222 -12.84 -18.86 19.83
C ASN A 222 -13.30 -19.89 18.79
N PHE A 223 -12.35 -20.68 18.29
CA PHE A 223 -12.59 -21.75 17.34
C PHE A 223 -12.01 -23.05 17.88
N ASP A 224 -12.86 -24.07 18.03
CA ASP A 224 -12.46 -25.46 18.22
C ASP A 224 -12.78 -26.22 16.93
N VAL A 225 -11.76 -26.64 16.18
CA VAL A 225 -11.94 -27.20 14.83
C VAL A 225 -11.36 -28.61 14.73
N GLU A 226 -12.17 -29.55 14.26
CA GLU A 226 -11.76 -30.91 13.91
C GLU A 226 -11.77 -31.08 12.38
N LEU A 227 -10.60 -31.34 11.79
CA LEU A 227 -10.41 -31.53 10.36
C LEU A 227 -10.06 -32.99 10.08
N THR A 228 -10.97 -33.73 9.46
CA THR A 228 -10.75 -35.11 9.01
C THR A 228 -10.30 -35.11 7.55
N VAL A 229 -9.10 -35.62 7.31
CA VAL A 229 -8.44 -35.67 5.99
C VAL A 229 -7.85 -37.07 5.76
N PRO A 230 -7.40 -37.43 4.54
CA PRO A 230 -6.65 -38.67 4.33
C PRO A 230 -5.44 -38.79 5.28
N ASP A 231 -5.13 -40.01 5.75
CA ASP A 231 -4.16 -40.21 6.83
C ASP A 231 -2.68 -39.94 6.47
N ASP A 232 -2.41 -39.79 5.17
CA ASP A 232 -1.15 -39.40 4.54
C ASP A 232 -1.06 -37.89 4.24
N HIS A 233 -2.08 -37.09 4.60
CA HIS A 233 -2.02 -35.64 4.53
C HIS A 233 -1.37 -35.01 5.78
N ILE A 234 -0.61 -33.93 5.54
CA ILE A 234 -0.23 -32.97 6.58
C ILE A 234 -1.19 -31.79 6.51
N VAL A 235 -1.57 -31.24 7.67
CA VAL A 235 -2.53 -30.13 7.78
C VAL A 235 -1.89 -28.93 8.45
N ALA A 236 -2.03 -27.77 7.81
CA ALA A 236 -1.71 -26.46 8.37
C ALA A 236 -3.03 -25.71 8.63
N ALA A 237 -3.20 -25.05 9.76
CA ALA A 237 -4.45 -24.32 10.03
C ALA A 237 -4.23 -23.14 10.98
N THR A 238 -5.18 -22.20 10.95
CA THR A 238 -5.36 -21.22 12.02
C THR A 238 -5.43 -21.93 13.38
N GLY A 239 -4.70 -21.43 14.38
CA GLY A 239 -4.73 -21.96 15.74
C GLY A 239 -3.64 -22.97 16.07
N GLU A 240 -3.60 -23.36 17.35
CA GLU A 240 -2.63 -24.31 17.88
C GLU A 240 -3.11 -25.75 17.64
N LEU A 241 -2.21 -26.62 17.17
CA LEU A 241 -2.47 -28.05 17.04
C LEU A 241 -2.49 -28.72 18.43
N THR A 242 -3.66 -29.23 18.81
CA THR A 242 -3.90 -29.73 20.18
C THR A 242 -3.72 -31.25 20.32
N ASN A 243 -3.64 -32.00 19.22
CA ASN A 243 -3.51 -33.46 19.23
C ASN A 243 -2.29 -33.97 18.46
N ALA A 244 -1.20 -33.20 18.45
CA ALA A 244 0.06 -33.54 17.76
C ALA A 244 0.55 -34.97 18.05
N SER A 245 0.41 -35.45 19.30
CA SER A 245 0.82 -36.79 19.72
C SER A 245 0.07 -37.94 19.04
N THR A 246 -1.08 -37.66 18.42
CA THR A 246 -1.93 -38.65 17.72
C THR A 246 -1.81 -38.57 16.21
N VAL A 247 -1.37 -37.43 15.67
CA VAL A 247 -1.36 -37.19 14.21
C VAL A 247 0.04 -37.22 13.61
N LEU A 248 1.07 -36.93 14.41
CA LEU A 248 2.48 -36.96 14.03
C LEU A 248 3.15 -38.24 14.52
N ASP A 249 4.12 -38.75 13.77
CA ASP A 249 4.98 -39.84 14.24
C ASP A 249 6.00 -39.36 15.29
N ALA A 250 6.69 -40.31 15.94
CA ALA A 250 7.63 -39.99 17.02
C ALA A 250 8.80 -39.10 16.58
N SER A 251 9.27 -39.24 15.33
CA SER A 251 10.37 -38.42 14.80
C SER A 251 9.93 -36.99 14.51
N GLN A 252 8.72 -36.82 14.00
CA GLN A 252 8.11 -35.51 13.74
C GLN A 252 7.81 -34.78 15.06
N GLN A 253 7.32 -35.49 16.08
CA GLN A 253 7.09 -34.92 17.42
C GLN A 253 8.39 -34.41 18.06
N GLU A 254 9.48 -35.17 17.97
CA GLU A 254 10.78 -34.76 18.50
C GLU A 254 11.34 -33.55 17.76
N ARG A 255 11.26 -33.51 16.43
CA ARG A 255 11.67 -32.34 15.63
C ARG A 255 10.82 -31.10 15.94
N LEU A 256 9.52 -31.27 16.18
CA LEU A 256 8.64 -30.15 16.56
C LEU A 256 9.03 -29.58 17.91
N LYS A 257 9.38 -30.43 18.88
CA LYS A 257 9.88 -30.00 20.18
C LYS A 257 11.22 -29.28 20.06
N GLN A 258 12.13 -29.77 19.21
CA GLN A 258 13.43 -29.11 18.97
C GLN A 258 13.26 -27.73 18.33
N ALA A 259 12.33 -27.60 17.37
CA ALA A 259 12.03 -26.34 16.70
C ALA A 259 11.64 -25.21 17.67
N GLN A 260 10.99 -25.52 18.79
CA GLN A 260 10.53 -24.53 19.78
C GLN A 260 11.66 -23.71 20.41
N SER A 261 12.89 -24.22 20.41
CA SER A 261 14.07 -23.55 20.98
C SER A 261 15.23 -23.42 19.99
N SER A 262 14.98 -23.68 18.70
CA SER A 262 16.01 -23.63 17.66
C SER A 262 16.33 -22.20 17.23
N ASP A 263 17.58 -21.94 16.88
CA ASP A 263 18.04 -20.69 16.27
C ASP A 263 17.91 -20.68 14.73
N HIS A 264 17.49 -21.80 14.13
CA HIS A 264 17.20 -21.95 12.71
C HIS A 264 15.96 -22.82 12.45
N PRO A 265 15.32 -22.73 11.28
CA PRO A 265 14.19 -23.59 10.94
C PRO A 265 14.57 -25.07 10.93
N ILE A 266 13.72 -25.90 11.54
CA ILE A 266 13.84 -27.36 11.58
C ILE A 266 12.71 -27.95 10.73
N GLU A 267 13.05 -28.87 9.80
CA GLU A 267 12.05 -29.62 9.02
C GLU A 267 11.34 -30.64 9.91
N ILE A 268 10.08 -30.39 10.23
CA ILE A 268 9.20 -31.30 10.99
C ILE A 268 8.74 -32.45 10.10
N VAL A 269 8.44 -32.18 8.84
CA VAL A 269 8.22 -33.19 7.79
C VAL A 269 9.24 -32.93 6.70
N THR A 270 10.13 -33.88 6.48
CA THR A 270 11.21 -33.77 5.48
C THR A 270 10.69 -33.93 4.06
N GLU A 271 11.47 -33.46 3.09
CA GLU A 271 11.19 -33.71 1.67
C GLU A 271 11.07 -35.21 1.33
N ALA A 272 11.92 -36.06 1.94
CA ALA A 272 11.86 -37.50 1.72
C ALA A 272 10.55 -38.13 2.24
N GLU A 273 10.05 -37.67 3.39
CA GLU A 273 8.76 -38.11 3.94
C GLU A 273 7.58 -37.61 3.09
N ALA A 274 7.59 -36.35 2.66
CA ALA A 274 6.59 -35.80 1.77
C ALA A 274 6.52 -36.58 0.43
N LEU A 275 7.67 -36.90 -0.18
CA LEU A 275 7.74 -37.73 -1.39
C LEU A 275 7.27 -39.17 -1.18
N ALA A 276 7.37 -39.70 0.04
CA ALA A 276 6.84 -41.02 0.38
C ALA A 276 5.31 -40.99 0.50
N HIS A 277 4.74 -39.97 1.14
CA HIS A 277 3.28 -39.80 1.26
C HIS A 277 2.59 -39.71 -0.10
N GLN A 278 3.19 -39.01 -1.07
CA GLN A 278 2.67 -38.83 -2.42
C GLN A 278 2.42 -40.13 -3.21
N LYS A 279 2.94 -41.28 -2.76
CA LYS A 279 2.82 -42.57 -3.46
C LYS A 279 1.64 -43.43 -3.00
N ASN A 280 1.11 -43.19 -1.80
CA ASN A 280 0.31 -44.18 -1.09
C ASN A 280 -1.21 -44.07 -1.31
N HIS A 281 -1.74 -42.90 -1.70
CA HIS A 281 -3.17 -42.63 -1.92
C HIS A 281 -4.10 -43.46 -1.00
N THR A 282 -3.92 -43.25 0.30
CA THR A 282 -4.60 -44.01 1.35
C THR A 282 -6.13 -43.91 1.28
N GLN A 283 -6.81 -44.95 1.77
CA GLN A 283 -8.25 -44.93 2.05
C GLN A 283 -8.54 -44.63 3.54
N GLY A 284 -7.50 -44.64 4.38
CA GLY A 284 -7.61 -44.29 5.79
C GLY A 284 -7.72 -42.78 5.99
N THR A 285 -8.25 -42.38 7.15
CA THR A 285 -8.41 -40.96 7.50
C THR A 285 -7.86 -40.68 8.88
N LYS A 286 -7.53 -39.42 9.12
CA LYS A 286 -7.00 -38.91 10.37
C LYS A 286 -7.62 -37.56 10.70
N THR A 287 -7.93 -37.34 11.98
CA THR A 287 -8.55 -36.10 12.45
C THR A 287 -7.54 -35.22 13.17
N TRP A 288 -7.30 -34.03 12.64
CA TRP A 288 -6.47 -32.98 13.24
C TRP A 288 -7.35 -32.03 14.05
N LYS A 289 -6.89 -31.63 15.24
CA LYS A 289 -7.65 -30.77 16.15
C LYS A 289 -6.93 -29.47 16.43
N PHE A 290 -7.56 -28.35 16.09
CA PHE A 290 -7.02 -27.01 16.27
C PHE A 290 -7.86 -26.19 17.23
N SER A 291 -7.18 -25.37 18.05
CA SER A 291 -7.82 -24.38 18.93
C SER A 291 -7.25 -23.00 18.61
N ALA A 292 -8.11 -22.05 18.25
CA ALA A 292 -7.76 -20.64 18.08
C ALA A 292 -8.57 -19.79 19.05
N LYS A 293 -7.91 -18.83 19.72
CA LYS A 293 -8.56 -17.95 20.70
C LYS A 293 -8.56 -16.51 20.19
N ASN A 294 -9.71 -15.86 20.32
CA ASN A 294 -9.89 -14.45 19.97
C ASN A 294 -9.38 -14.10 18.56
N VAL A 295 -9.78 -14.89 17.57
CA VAL A 295 -9.52 -14.68 16.14
C VAL A 295 -10.83 -14.36 15.41
N ARG A 296 -10.74 -13.75 14.23
CA ARG A 296 -11.90 -13.34 13.43
C ARG A 296 -12.29 -14.31 12.32
N ASP A 297 -11.40 -15.21 11.92
CA ASP A 297 -11.65 -16.18 10.85
C ASP A 297 -10.78 -17.43 11.05
N PHE A 298 -11.06 -18.48 10.27
CA PHE A 298 -10.35 -19.75 10.31
C PHE A 298 -10.11 -20.29 8.89
N ALA A 299 -8.84 -20.49 8.53
CA ALA A 299 -8.44 -21.11 7.27
C ALA A 299 -7.50 -22.29 7.53
N TRP A 300 -7.39 -23.18 6.54
CA TRP A 300 -6.52 -24.34 6.62
C TRP A 300 -6.05 -24.80 5.26
N ALA A 301 -4.98 -25.58 5.24
CA ALA A 301 -4.44 -26.19 4.05
C ALA A 301 -4.11 -27.66 4.32
N SER A 302 -4.19 -28.50 3.30
CA SER A 302 -3.92 -29.92 3.43
C SER A 302 -3.33 -30.51 2.15
N SER A 303 -2.33 -31.37 2.28
CA SER A 303 -1.77 -32.12 1.15
C SER A 303 -0.84 -33.25 1.61
N ARG A 304 -0.68 -34.26 0.76
CA ARG A 304 0.41 -35.25 0.83
C ARG A 304 1.77 -34.64 0.47
N LYS A 305 1.78 -33.56 -0.31
CA LYS A 305 3.01 -32.95 -0.83
C LYS A 305 3.76 -32.11 0.21
N PHE A 306 3.15 -31.80 1.35
CA PHE A 306 3.72 -30.83 2.28
C PHE A 306 4.96 -31.33 3.01
N ILE A 307 6.06 -30.64 2.73
CA ILE A 307 7.18 -30.39 3.64
C ILE A 307 6.70 -29.37 4.67
N TRP A 308 7.14 -29.53 5.91
CA TRP A 308 6.82 -28.61 7.00
C TRP A 308 8.09 -28.23 7.75
N ASP A 309 8.45 -26.96 7.79
CA ASP A 309 9.51 -26.45 8.66
C ASP A 309 8.96 -25.49 9.73
N ALA A 310 9.68 -25.38 10.86
CA ALA A 310 9.27 -24.55 11.98
C ALA A 310 10.45 -24.00 12.79
N GLN A 311 10.26 -22.83 13.40
CA GLN A 311 11.17 -22.23 14.36
C GLN A 311 10.40 -21.45 15.43
N GLY A 312 10.74 -21.67 16.69
CA GLY A 312 10.21 -20.93 17.83
C GLY A 312 10.88 -19.57 17.99
N ILE A 313 10.08 -18.53 18.22
CA ILE A 313 10.53 -17.16 18.52
C ILE A 313 9.77 -16.58 19.71
N LYS A 314 10.25 -15.44 20.22
CA LYS A 314 9.59 -14.64 21.25
C LYS A 314 8.95 -13.40 20.63
N SER A 315 7.71 -13.11 21.01
CA SER A 315 7.09 -11.80 20.80
C SER A 315 6.54 -11.28 22.12
N GLY A 316 7.23 -10.28 22.69
CA GLY A 316 6.99 -9.83 24.06
C GLY A 316 7.07 -11.00 25.05
N LYS A 317 5.93 -11.34 25.66
CA LYS A 317 5.80 -12.45 26.62
C LYS A 317 5.38 -13.79 25.98
N ASN A 318 5.02 -13.79 24.70
CA ASN A 318 4.45 -14.94 24.02
C ASN A 318 5.55 -15.78 23.34
N ASN A 319 5.35 -17.10 23.36
CA ASN A 319 6.06 -18.01 22.46
C ASN A 319 5.27 -18.12 21.17
N VAL A 320 5.94 -17.94 20.04
CA VAL A 320 5.33 -18.05 18.72
C VAL A 320 6.10 -19.07 17.92
N MET A 321 5.40 -20.01 17.29
CA MET A 321 5.99 -20.88 16.28
C MET A 321 5.79 -20.26 14.90
N ALA A 322 6.89 -19.81 14.29
CA ALA A 322 6.91 -19.45 12.88
C ALA A 322 7.09 -20.72 12.04
N MET A 323 6.23 -20.93 11.04
CA MET A 323 6.19 -22.18 10.27
C MET A 323 5.99 -21.93 8.78
N SER A 324 6.47 -22.86 7.96
CA SER A 324 6.09 -22.92 6.55
C SER A 324 5.71 -24.32 6.11
N TYR A 325 4.72 -24.41 5.23
CA TYR A 325 4.29 -25.65 4.58
C TYR A 325 4.39 -25.49 3.08
N TYR A 326 5.12 -26.36 2.39
CA TYR A 326 5.35 -26.20 0.96
C TYR A 326 5.63 -27.55 0.30
N PRO A 327 5.32 -27.71 -0.99
CA PRO A 327 5.68 -28.91 -1.71
C PRO A 327 7.12 -28.84 -2.21
N GLU A 328 7.65 -29.95 -2.70
CA GLU A 328 9.01 -30.03 -3.25
C GLU A 328 9.22 -29.07 -4.44
N GLU A 329 8.17 -28.72 -5.19
CA GLU A 329 8.26 -27.72 -6.26
C GLU A 329 8.55 -26.31 -5.73
N GLY A 330 8.35 -26.04 -4.44
CA GLY A 330 8.75 -24.79 -3.78
C GLY A 330 10.26 -24.73 -3.49
N ASN A 331 10.94 -25.88 -3.41
CA ASN A 331 12.34 -25.95 -3.04
C ASN A 331 13.29 -25.68 -4.22
N PRO A 332 14.51 -25.16 -3.94
CA PRO A 332 15.04 -24.77 -2.63
C PRO A 332 14.68 -23.34 -2.21
N LEU A 333 13.85 -22.63 -3.00
CA LEU A 333 13.52 -21.23 -2.75
C LEU A 333 12.76 -21.07 -1.42
N TRP A 334 11.76 -21.91 -1.17
CA TRP A 334 10.92 -21.86 0.02
C TRP A 334 11.68 -22.23 1.30
N GLY A 335 12.34 -23.40 1.34
CA GLY A 335 13.15 -23.81 2.50
C GLY A 335 14.28 -22.83 2.84
N LYS A 336 14.69 -21.97 1.90
CA LYS A 336 15.71 -20.94 2.15
C LYS A 336 15.16 -19.66 2.80
N TYR A 337 13.96 -19.23 2.42
CA TYR A 337 13.47 -17.88 2.73
C TYR A 337 12.16 -17.82 3.51
N SER A 338 11.28 -18.81 3.42
CA SER A 338 9.89 -18.67 3.88
C SER A 338 9.77 -18.43 5.38
N THR A 339 10.21 -19.39 6.22
CA THR A 339 10.10 -19.25 7.68
C THR A 339 10.94 -18.08 8.23
N LYS A 340 12.07 -17.75 7.58
CA LYS A 340 12.86 -16.57 7.93
C LYS A 340 12.12 -15.26 7.63
N ALA A 341 11.36 -15.19 6.53
CA ALA A 341 10.52 -14.04 6.22
C ALA A 341 9.35 -13.92 7.21
N VAL A 342 8.74 -15.03 7.65
CA VAL A 342 7.72 -15.03 8.73
C VAL A 342 8.30 -14.41 10.02
N ILE A 343 9.46 -14.88 10.48
CA ILE A 343 10.14 -14.38 11.68
C ILE A 343 10.46 -12.90 11.55
N HIS A 344 11.12 -12.51 10.45
CA HIS A 344 11.48 -11.11 10.18
C HIS A 344 10.28 -10.18 10.20
N THR A 345 9.14 -10.63 9.68
CA THR A 345 7.90 -9.86 9.69
C THR A 345 7.41 -9.61 11.11
N ILE A 346 7.34 -10.65 11.93
CA ILE A 346 6.91 -10.51 13.33
C ILE A 346 7.84 -9.55 14.08
N GLU A 347 9.15 -9.71 13.95
CA GLU A 347 10.14 -8.86 14.61
C GLU A 347 10.03 -7.38 14.20
N ASN A 348 9.78 -7.09 12.93
CA ASN A 348 9.68 -5.71 12.46
C ASN A 348 8.32 -5.09 12.76
N TYR A 349 7.22 -5.80 12.57
CA TYR A 349 5.88 -5.27 12.88
C TYR A 349 5.71 -4.97 14.37
N ASN A 350 6.30 -5.80 15.26
CA ASN A 350 6.27 -5.56 16.71
C ASN A 350 6.86 -4.19 17.09
N LYS A 351 7.86 -3.68 16.35
CA LYS A 351 8.49 -2.38 16.62
C LYS A 351 7.50 -1.23 16.41
N TYR A 352 6.76 -1.27 15.31
CA TYR A 352 5.92 -0.16 14.87
C TYR A 352 4.45 -0.26 15.34
N THR A 353 4.01 -1.42 15.85
CA THR A 353 2.58 -1.67 16.16
C THR A 353 2.34 -2.21 17.58
N LEU A 354 2.31 -3.52 17.76
CA LEU A 354 2.00 -4.23 18.99
C LEU A 354 2.74 -5.55 19.02
N ASP A 355 2.88 -6.17 20.20
CA ASP A 355 3.44 -7.51 20.27
C ASP A 355 2.45 -8.53 19.70
N TYR A 356 2.93 -9.37 18.78
CA TYR A 356 2.20 -10.50 18.20
C TYR A 356 1.61 -11.39 19.30
N PRO A 357 0.27 -11.51 19.36
CA PRO A 357 -0.42 -12.17 20.46
C PRO A 357 -0.69 -13.66 20.24
N TYR A 358 -0.56 -14.16 19.02
CA TYR A 358 -0.98 -15.52 18.66
C TYR A 358 0.14 -16.55 18.82
N PRO A 359 -0.18 -17.84 19.04
CA PRO A 359 0.83 -18.88 19.29
C PRO A 359 1.56 -19.36 18.03
N VAL A 360 1.00 -19.16 16.84
CA VAL A 360 1.61 -19.61 15.57
C VAL A 360 1.48 -18.53 14.48
N ALA A 361 2.37 -18.60 13.49
CA ALA A 361 2.33 -17.81 12.27
C ALA A 361 2.83 -18.68 11.10
N ILE A 362 1.99 -18.88 10.08
CA ILE A 362 2.17 -19.92 9.08
C ILE A 362 2.15 -19.31 7.68
N SER A 363 3.12 -19.70 6.84
CA SER A 363 3.11 -19.46 5.39
C SER A 363 2.94 -20.77 4.64
N VAL A 364 1.93 -20.89 3.77
CA VAL A 364 1.67 -22.09 2.98
C VAL A 364 1.92 -21.81 1.50
N ASN A 365 2.63 -22.69 0.82
CA ASN A 365 2.78 -22.64 -0.63
C ASN A 365 1.68 -23.43 -1.34
N GLY A 366 0.95 -22.75 -2.21
CA GLY A 366 0.01 -23.40 -3.11
C GLY A 366 -0.29 -22.56 -4.35
N SER A 367 -1.55 -22.61 -4.77
CA SER A 367 -2.04 -21.95 -5.97
C SER A 367 -2.39 -20.48 -5.75
N VAL A 368 -2.82 -20.13 -4.55
CA VAL A 368 -3.11 -18.77 -4.11
C VAL A 368 -1.78 -18.05 -3.87
N GLY A 369 -1.55 -16.97 -4.62
CA GLY A 369 -0.25 -16.30 -4.65
C GLY A 369 0.01 -15.30 -3.52
N GLY A 370 -1.02 -14.98 -2.73
CA GLY A 370 -1.04 -14.00 -1.65
C GLY A 370 -2.47 -13.88 -1.13
N MET A 371 -2.71 -14.35 0.10
CA MET A 371 -3.96 -14.20 0.83
C MET A 371 -3.76 -14.50 2.31
N GLU A 372 -4.36 -13.66 3.15
CA GLU A 372 -4.23 -13.61 4.59
C GLU A 372 -5.43 -14.21 5.33
N TYR A 373 -5.15 -14.90 6.44
CA TYR A 373 -6.10 -15.32 7.45
C TYR A 373 -5.40 -15.27 8.82
N PRO A 374 -6.13 -15.31 9.95
CA PRO A 374 -5.48 -15.31 11.26
C PRO A 374 -4.52 -16.49 11.39
N MET A 375 -3.26 -16.19 11.74
CA MET A 375 -2.14 -17.12 11.91
C MET A 375 -1.68 -17.90 10.67
N ILE A 376 -2.37 -17.82 9.53
CA ILE A 376 -2.05 -18.59 8.33
C ILE A 376 -2.25 -17.76 7.07
N CYS A 377 -1.31 -17.84 6.14
CA CYS A 377 -1.41 -17.21 4.84
C CYS A 377 -1.01 -18.15 3.71
N PHE A 378 -1.52 -17.86 2.52
CA PHE A 378 -1.24 -18.59 1.29
C PHE A 378 -0.37 -17.74 0.37
N ASN A 379 0.78 -18.27 -0.04
CA ASN A 379 1.80 -17.51 -0.76
C ASN A 379 2.34 -18.26 -1.99
N GLY A 380 2.82 -17.47 -2.94
CA GLY A 380 3.76 -17.90 -3.98
C GLY A 380 4.96 -16.94 -4.05
N PRO A 381 5.73 -16.93 -5.14
CA PRO A 381 5.77 -17.91 -6.23
C PRO A 381 6.60 -19.15 -5.88
N ARG A 382 6.65 -20.11 -6.83
CA ARG A 382 7.60 -21.22 -6.87
C ARG A 382 8.78 -20.88 -7.80
N PRO A 383 9.96 -21.53 -7.63
CA PRO A 383 11.05 -21.44 -8.61
C PRO A 383 10.66 -21.97 -10.00
N GLU A 384 11.39 -21.52 -11.03
CA GLU A 384 11.29 -22.06 -12.39
C GLU A 384 11.95 -23.44 -12.45
N ILE A 385 11.24 -24.39 -13.06
CA ILE A 385 11.74 -25.73 -13.37
C ILE A 385 12.43 -25.69 -14.73
N ASP A 386 13.67 -26.18 -14.81
CA ASP A 386 14.34 -26.31 -16.10
C ASP A 386 13.62 -27.36 -16.97
N LYS A 387 13.46 -27.04 -18.26
CA LYS A 387 12.71 -27.89 -19.20
C LYS A 387 13.50 -29.12 -19.65
N LYS A 388 14.83 -29.04 -19.67
CA LYS A 388 15.75 -30.11 -20.07
C LYS A 388 16.10 -31.00 -18.87
N ASP A 389 16.27 -30.41 -17.70
CA ASP A 389 16.52 -31.14 -16.45
C ASP A 389 15.51 -30.73 -15.35
N PRO A 390 14.41 -31.48 -15.17
CA PRO A 390 13.43 -31.23 -14.13
C PRO A 390 13.94 -31.39 -12.69
N SER A 391 15.20 -31.74 -12.45
CA SER A 391 15.83 -31.65 -11.13
C SER A 391 16.42 -30.25 -10.85
N GLN A 392 16.69 -29.47 -11.89
CA GLN A 392 17.21 -28.12 -11.75
C GLN A 392 16.08 -27.11 -11.48
N ARG A 393 16.35 -26.20 -10.55
CA ARG A 393 15.43 -25.14 -10.12
C ARG A 393 16.17 -23.81 -10.13
N THR A 394 15.64 -22.83 -10.86
CA THR A 394 16.21 -21.47 -10.93
C THR A 394 15.15 -20.42 -10.65
N TRP A 395 15.55 -19.18 -10.35
CA TRP A 395 14.58 -18.10 -10.16
C TRP A 395 15.20 -16.73 -10.46
N SER A 396 14.37 -15.81 -10.97
CA SER A 396 14.81 -14.44 -11.23
C SER A 396 14.94 -13.63 -9.93
N ARG A 397 15.57 -12.45 -10.05
CA ARG A 397 15.61 -11.46 -8.96
C ARG A 397 14.20 -11.09 -8.48
N ARG A 398 13.26 -10.92 -9.41
CA ARG A 398 11.86 -10.61 -9.10
C ARG A 398 11.17 -11.75 -8.36
N THR A 399 11.40 -13.01 -8.75
CA THR A 399 10.83 -14.17 -8.05
C THR A 399 11.31 -14.25 -6.61
N LYS A 400 12.62 -14.04 -6.36
CA LYS A 400 13.18 -14.04 -5.00
C LYS A 400 12.56 -12.95 -4.13
N PHE A 401 12.61 -11.70 -4.57
CA PHE A 401 12.08 -10.59 -3.77
C PHE A 401 10.56 -10.62 -3.71
N GLY A 402 9.89 -11.12 -4.75
CA GLY A 402 8.44 -11.35 -4.76
C GLY A 402 7.99 -12.30 -3.67
N LEU A 403 8.67 -13.44 -3.49
CA LEU A 403 8.38 -14.38 -2.40
C LEU A 403 8.56 -13.73 -1.03
N ILE A 404 9.69 -13.07 -0.81
CA ILE A 404 9.99 -12.43 0.49
C ILE A 404 8.96 -11.34 0.78
N SER A 405 8.70 -10.45 -0.18
CA SER A 405 7.72 -9.37 -0.07
C SER A 405 6.31 -9.88 0.23
N VAL A 406 5.84 -10.92 -0.48
CA VAL A 406 4.47 -11.41 -0.26
C VAL A 406 4.34 -12.09 1.10
N ILE A 407 5.32 -12.89 1.53
CA ILE A 407 5.29 -13.46 2.89
C ILE A 407 5.30 -12.35 3.95
N ILE A 408 6.10 -11.29 3.77
CA ILE A 408 6.08 -10.13 4.68
C ILE A 408 4.70 -9.46 4.70
N HIS A 409 4.06 -9.32 3.55
CA HIS A 409 2.74 -8.73 3.43
C HIS A 409 1.67 -9.61 4.12
N GLU A 410 1.58 -10.89 3.75
CA GLU A 410 0.52 -11.77 4.24
C GLU A 410 0.69 -12.13 5.73
N VAL A 411 1.92 -12.26 6.22
CA VAL A 411 2.16 -12.40 7.67
C VAL A 411 1.86 -11.08 8.38
N GLY A 412 2.16 -9.94 7.76
CA GLY A 412 1.84 -8.61 8.26
C GLY A 412 0.34 -8.40 8.47
N HIS A 413 -0.49 -9.05 7.66
CA HIS A 413 -1.94 -8.99 7.84
C HIS A 413 -2.45 -9.57 9.16
N ASN A 414 -1.64 -10.37 9.87
CA ASN A 414 -1.97 -10.75 11.24
C ASN A 414 -2.20 -9.53 12.14
N TYR A 415 -1.53 -8.40 11.88
CA TYR A 415 -1.73 -7.14 12.59
C TYR A 415 -2.92 -6.38 12.01
N PHE A 416 -2.86 -6.10 10.71
CA PHE A 416 -3.88 -5.38 9.96
C PHE A 416 -4.46 -6.28 8.86
N PRO A 417 -5.62 -6.95 9.03
CA PRO A 417 -6.64 -6.60 10.00
C PRO A 417 -6.91 -7.67 11.06
N MET A 418 -6.10 -8.73 11.17
CA MET A 418 -6.48 -9.88 12.02
C MET A 418 -6.42 -9.58 13.53
N ILE A 419 -5.73 -8.52 13.96
CA ILE A 419 -5.73 -8.03 15.35
C ILE A 419 -6.42 -6.66 15.43
N VAL A 420 -6.15 -5.76 14.49
CA VAL A 420 -6.79 -4.45 14.36
C VAL A 420 -7.86 -4.56 13.26
N ASN A 421 -9.08 -4.89 13.65
CA ASN A 421 -10.11 -5.47 12.77
C ASN A 421 -10.96 -4.43 12.03
N SER A 422 -10.35 -3.74 11.07
CA SER A 422 -11.07 -2.84 10.17
C SER A 422 -12.10 -3.56 9.27
N ASP A 423 -13.07 -2.79 8.78
CA ASP A 423 -14.07 -3.25 7.82
C ASP A 423 -13.54 -3.12 6.39
N GLU A 424 -12.80 -4.14 5.94
CA GLU A 424 -12.19 -4.19 4.61
C GLU A 424 -13.21 -4.06 3.47
N ARG A 425 -14.44 -4.53 3.68
CA ARG A 425 -15.51 -4.43 2.68
C ARG A 425 -15.91 -2.99 2.42
N GLN A 426 -15.67 -2.09 3.37
CA GLN A 426 -15.92 -0.66 3.21
C GLN A 426 -14.64 0.13 2.96
N TRP A 427 -13.57 -0.18 3.70
CA TRP A 427 -12.36 0.63 3.80
C TRP A 427 -11.10 -0.20 3.58
N THR A 428 -11.00 -0.86 2.42
CA THR A 428 -9.88 -1.78 2.07
C THR A 428 -8.49 -1.19 2.31
N TRP A 429 -8.32 0.12 2.15
CA TRP A 429 -7.04 0.78 2.40
C TRP A 429 -6.56 0.68 3.85
N MET A 430 -7.47 0.52 4.82
CA MET A 430 -7.09 0.35 6.22
C MET A 430 -6.39 -1.00 6.45
N ASP A 431 -6.73 -1.98 5.64
CA ASP A 431 -6.16 -3.32 5.72
C ASP A 431 -4.89 -3.31 4.85
N GLU A 432 -5.05 -3.00 3.57
CA GLU A 432 -4.01 -3.12 2.56
C GLU A 432 -2.97 -2.01 2.61
N GLY A 433 -3.39 -0.77 2.86
CA GLY A 433 -2.54 0.41 2.89
C GLY A 433 -1.71 0.50 4.17
N LEU A 434 -2.33 0.25 5.33
CA LEU A 434 -1.61 0.20 6.61
C LEU A 434 -0.61 -0.96 6.63
N ASN A 435 -1.01 -2.14 6.13
CA ASN A 435 -0.11 -3.29 6.00
C ASN A 435 1.03 -3.00 5.02
N THR A 436 0.74 -2.44 3.84
CA THR A 436 1.78 -2.07 2.85
C THR A 436 2.79 -1.06 3.40
N PHE A 437 2.36 -0.11 4.23
CA PHE A 437 3.25 0.84 4.88
C PHE A 437 4.25 0.13 5.81
N VAL A 438 3.78 -0.76 6.70
CA VAL A 438 4.68 -1.48 7.61
C VAL A 438 5.51 -2.53 6.87
N GLN A 439 4.96 -3.15 5.83
CA GLN A 439 5.70 -4.01 4.89
C GLN A 439 6.89 -3.26 4.30
N PHE A 440 6.70 -2.03 3.82
CA PHE A 440 7.79 -1.23 3.28
C PHE A 440 8.93 -1.07 4.30
N LEU A 441 8.61 -0.76 5.56
CA LEU A 441 9.62 -0.66 6.63
C LEU A 441 10.34 -1.99 6.89
N ALA A 442 9.60 -3.12 6.88
CA ALA A 442 10.17 -4.45 7.03
C ALA A 442 11.05 -4.85 5.84
N GLU A 443 10.64 -4.54 4.61
CA GLU A 443 11.44 -4.77 3.41
C GLU A 443 12.76 -4.00 3.45
N GLN A 444 12.72 -2.71 3.81
CA GLN A 444 13.92 -1.88 3.91
C GLN A 444 14.88 -2.36 5.03
N SER A 445 14.39 -3.07 6.05
CA SER A 445 15.23 -3.67 7.10
C SER A 445 15.77 -5.07 6.75
N TRP A 446 15.24 -5.74 5.71
CA TRP A 446 15.72 -7.05 5.26
C TRP A 446 17.09 -6.97 4.59
N LYS A 447 17.33 -5.92 3.80
CA LYS A 447 18.59 -5.69 3.07
C LYS A 447 18.71 -4.21 2.71
N GLU A 448 19.94 -3.67 2.74
CA GLU A 448 20.23 -2.35 2.17
C GLU A 448 19.74 -2.24 0.71
N LYS A 449 19.01 -1.16 0.40
CA LYS A 449 18.41 -0.90 -0.93
C LYS A 449 17.54 -2.08 -1.38
N TYR A 450 16.66 -2.54 -0.50
CA TYR A 450 15.64 -3.51 -0.88
C TYR A 450 14.77 -2.92 -1.99
N PRO A 451 14.47 -3.67 -3.07
CA PRO A 451 13.71 -3.16 -4.21
C PRO A 451 12.20 -3.14 -3.94
N SER A 452 11.77 -2.37 -2.93
CA SER A 452 10.35 -2.22 -2.60
C SER A 452 9.59 -1.66 -3.79
N ARG A 453 8.43 -2.27 -4.08
CA ARG A 453 7.60 -1.86 -5.22
C ARG A 453 6.67 -0.70 -4.90
N ARG A 454 6.38 -0.48 -3.62
CA ARG A 454 5.44 0.53 -3.09
C ARG A 454 6.10 1.26 -1.92
N GLY A 455 5.53 2.40 -1.52
CA GLY A 455 5.98 3.20 -0.39
C GLY A 455 6.77 4.44 -0.79
N GLU A 456 7.72 4.33 -1.72
CA GLU A 456 8.50 5.48 -2.20
C GLU A 456 7.63 6.48 -3.00
N PRO A 457 7.72 7.80 -2.75
CA PRO A 457 6.90 8.82 -3.43
C PRO A 457 7.02 8.77 -4.96
N ARG A 458 8.24 8.63 -5.48
CA ARG A 458 8.49 8.51 -6.94
C ARG A 458 7.76 7.35 -7.62
N ASN A 459 7.39 6.29 -6.89
CA ASN A 459 6.74 5.11 -7.46
C ASN A 459 5.23 5.30 -7.68
N ILE A 460 4.59 6.29 -7.02
CA ILE A 460 3.14 6.53 -7.16
C ILE A 460 2.79 7.56 -8.23
N VAL A 461 3.76 8.35 -8.70
CA VAL A 461 3.58 9.49 -9.61
C VAL A 461 2.68 9.16 -10.82
N ALA A 462 2.95 8.04 -11.50
CA ALA A 462 2.17 7.65 -12.68
C ALA A 462 0.70 7.35 -12.39
N TYR A 463 0.36 6.92 -11.17
CA TYR A 463 -1.01 6.75 -10.74
C TYR A 463 -1.66 8.09 -10.35
N MET A 464 -0.92 8.94 -9.63
CA MET A 464 -1.41 10.25 -9.20
C MET A 464 -1.77 11.16 -10.38
N SER A 465 -1.06 11.04 -11.51
CA SER A 465 -1.36 11.77 -12.75
C SER A 465 -2.35 11.04 -13.68
N SER A 466 -2.95 9.93 -13.25
CA SER A 466 -3.83 9.10 -14.10
C SER A 466 -5.29 9.54 -14.05
N GLU A 467 -5.95 9.53 -15.20
CA GLU A 467 -7.41 9.70 -15.31
C GLU A 467 -8.22 8.56 -14.67
N LYS A 468 -7.58 7.43 -14.33
CA LYS A 468 -8.22 6.28 -13.66
C LYS A 468 -8.06 6.32 -12.14
N GLN A 469 -7.58 7.43 -11.59
CA GLN A 469 -7.49 7.64 -10.16
C GLN A 469 -8.89 7.86 -9.55
N VAL A 470 -9.08 7.32 -8.34
CA VAL A 470 -10.24 7.60 -7.48
C VAL A 470 -9.72 7.93 -6.07
N PRO A 471 -10.50 8.61 -5.20
CA PRO A 471 -10.12 8.84 -3.81
C PRO A 471 -9.83 7.53 -3.06
N ILE A 472 -8.98 7.56 -2.03
CA ILE A 472 -8.71 6.37 -1.19
C ILE A 472 -9.99 5.92 -0.47
N MET A 473 -10.87 6.86 -0.11
CA MET A 473 -12.16 6.61 0.53
C MET A 473 -13.23 6.08 -0.45
N THR A 474 -12.84 5.26 -1.43
CA THR A 474 -13.73 4.60 -2.39
C THR A 474 -13.99 3.16 -1.96
N ASN A 475 -15.24 2.69 -2.09
CA ASN A 475 -15.60 1.31 -1.76
C ASN A 475 -14.83 0.30 -2.63
N SER A 476 -14.44 -0.83 -2.01
CA SER A 476 -13.68 -1.93 -2.62
C SER A 476 -14.24 -2.43 -3.96
N GLU A 477 -15.57 -2.53 -4.07
CA GLU A 477 -16.25 -3.06 -5.24
C GLU A 477 -16.28 -2.05 -6.41
N SER A 478 -15.88 -0.81 -6.18
CA SER A 478 -15.87 0.28 -7.17
C SER A 478 -14.46 0.70 -7.61
N LEU A 479 -13.41 0.03 -7.13
CA LEU A 479 -12.03 0.40 -7.43
C LEU A 479 -11.63 0.05 -8.87
N MET A 480 -11.17 1.05 -9.62
CA MET A 480 -10.68 0.87 -10.99
C MET A 480 -9.25 0.33 -11.06
N GLN A 481 -8.39 0.74 -10.13
CA GLN A 481 -7.00 0.27 -9.99
C GLN A 481 -6.74 -0.13 -8.54
N PHE A 482 -7.29 -1.27 -8.15
CA PHE A 482 -7.27 -1.81 -6.78
C PHE A 482 -5.87 -1.74 -6.15
N GLY A 483 -4.85 -2.26 -6.85
CA GLY A 483 -3.48 -2.31 -6.35
C GLY A 483 -2.82 -0.94 -6.12
N ASN A 484 -3.25 0.12 -6.79
CA ASN A 484 -2.71 1.47 -6.58
C ASN A 484 -3.50 2.22 -5.50
N ASN A 485 -4.82 2.13 -5.52
CA ASN A 485 -5.69 2.84 -4.59
C ASN A 485 -5.65 2.24 -3.17
N ALA A 486 -5.82 0.92 -3.03
CA ALA A 486 -5.91 0.27 -1.72
C ALA A 486 -4.54 0.09 -1.05
N TYR A 487 -3.45 -0.01 -1.82
CA TYR A 487 -2.11 -0.30 -1.28
C TYR A 487 -1.12 0.84 -1.46
N ALA A 488 -0.85 1.24 -2.71
CA ALA A 488 0.31 2.05 -3.04
C ALA A 488 0.13 3.52 -2.61
N LYS A 489 -1.01 4.14 -2.95
CA LYS A 489 -1.32 5.52 -2.56
C LYS A 489 -1.35 5.73 -1.04
N PRO A 490 -2.10 4.93 -0.23
CA PRO A 490 -2.09 5.08 1.22
C PRO A 490 -0.70 4.81 1.83
N ALA A 491 0.02 3.77 1.39
CA ALA A 491 1.36 3.51 1.91
C ALA A 491 2.36 4.63 1.60
N THR A 492 2.30 5.19 0.38
CA THR A 492 3.11 6.35 0.00
C THR A 492 2.70 7.59 0.81
N ALA A 493 1.41 7.85 0.98
CA ALA A 493 0.93 8.96 1.81
C ALA A 493 1.48 8.85 3.23
N LEU A 494 1.40 7.67 3.87
CA LEU A 494 1.92 7.45 5.22
C LEU A 494 3.45 7.58 5.30
N ASN A 495 4.18 7.15 4.27
CA ASN A 495 5.62 7.38 4.19
C ASN A 495 5.97 8.87 4.04
N ILE A 496 5.27 9.62 3.20
CA ILE A 496 5.45 11.07 3.08
C ILE A 496 5.15 11.76 4.41
N LEU A 497 4.06 11.36 5.06
CA LEU A 497 3.69 11.86 6.37
C LEU A 497 4.82 11.61 7.38
N ARG A 498 5.34 10.38 7.44
CA ARG A 498 6.42 9.97 8.34
C ARG A 498 7.77 10.63 8.06
N GLU A 499 8.22 10.64 6.82
CA GLU A 499 9.59 11.04 6.46
C GLU A 499 9.72 12.54 6.23
N THR A 500 8.67 13.18 5.73
CA THR A 500 8.74 14.56 5.20
C THR A 500 7.92 15.56 6.01
N ILE A 501 6.79 15.15 6.59
CA ILE A 501 5.85 16.09 7.25
C ILE A 501 6.03 16.09 8.77
N ILE A 502 5.84 14.96 9.45
CA ILE A 502 5.79 14.90 10.92
C ILE A 502 7.04 14.33 11.57
N GLY A 503 7.85 13.57 10.82
CA GLY A 503 9.05 12.91 11.34
C GLY A 503 8.77 11.57 12.03
N ARG A 504 9.80 10.72 12.08
CA ARG A 504 9.70 9.32 12.51
C ARG A 504 9.23 9.15 13.95
N ASP A 505 9.77 9.93 14.89
CA ASP A 505 9.48 9.75 16.31
C ASP A 505 8.00 9.99 16.63
N LEU A 506 7.43 11.09 16.12
CA LEU A 506 6.01 11.42 16.31
C LEU A 506 5.11 10.45 15.54
N PHE A 507 5.46 10.13 14.29
CA PHE A 507 4.69 9.20 13.47
C PHE A 507 4.64 7.80 14.11
N ASP A 508 5.80 7.23 14.43
CA ASP A 508 5.90 5.87 14.94
C ASP A 508 5.19 5.74 16.28
N PHE A 509 5.29 6.76 17.14
CA PHE A 509 4.52 6.81 18.38
C PHE A 509 3.02 6.82 18.11
N ALA A 510 2.52 7.71 17.25
CA ALA A 510 1.09 7.84 16.96
C ALA A 510 0.51 6.59 16.28
N PHE A 511 1.21 6.03 15.30
CA PHE A 511 0.81 4.80 14.62
C PHE A 511 0.77 3.61 15.58
N ARG A 512 1.76 3.50 16.48
CA ARG A 512 1.77 2.50 17.54
C ARG A 512 0.59 2.69 18.51
N GLN A 513 0.27 3.93 18.88
CA GLN A 513 -0.90 4.23 19.74
C GLN A 513 -2.21 3.77 19.08
N TYR A 514 -2.38 4.00 17.77
CA TYR A 514 -3.55 3.51 17.03
C TYR A 514 -3.67 1.99 17.12
N ALA A 515 -2.59 1.26 16.80
CA ALA A 515 -2.59 -0.20 16.86
C ALA A 515 -2.91 -0.73 18.28
N GLN A 516 -2.39 -0.08 19.33
CA GLN A 516 -2.66 -0.45 20.72
C GLN A 516 -4.11 -0.17 21.16
N ARG A 517 -4.66 1.01 20.81
CA ARG A 517 -6.06 1.38 21.13
C ARG A 517 -7.04 0.38 20.54
N TRP A 518 -6.80 -0.01 19.29
CA TRP A 518 -7.70 -0.85 18.49
C TRP A 518 -7.32 -2.33 18.44
N LYS A 519 -6.34 -2.76 19.25
CA LYS A 519 -6.03 -4.18 19.45
C LYS A 519 -7.30 -4.94 19.85
N PHE A 520 -7.65 -5.95 19.04
CA PHE A 520 -8.84 -6.80 19.12
C PHE A 520 -10.17 -6.05 19.05
N LYS A 521 -10.23 -4.98 18.25
CA LYS A 521 -11.43 -4.12 18.06
C LYS A 521 -11.60 -3.68 16.60
N HIS A 522 -12.71 -3.00 16.31
CA HIS A 522 -13.11 -2.57 14.96
C HIS A 522 -12.95 -1.06 14.72
N PRO A 523 -11.76 -0.58 14.29
CA PRO A 523 -11.57 0.82 13.93
C PRO A 523 -12.21 1.18 12.58
N TYR A 524 -12.56 2.47 12.45
CA TYR A 524 -12.94 3.13 11.22
C TYR A 524 -11.93 4.23 10.84
N PRO A 525 -11.97 4.77 9.60
CA PRO A 525 -11.02 5.80 9.16
C PRO A 525 -10.89 6.99 10.11
N ALA A 526 -12.01 7.46 10.67
CA ALA A 526 -12.03 8.57 11.61
C ALA A 526 -11.26 8.28 12.91
N ASP A 527 -11.24 7.02 13.37
CA ASP A 527 -10.50 6.62 14.57
C ASP A 527 -8.99 6.63 14.33
N PHE A 528 -8.57 6.28 13.11
CA PHE A 528 -7.17 6.38 12.67
C PHE A 528 -6.74 7.84 12.57
N PHE A 529 -7.45 8.67 11.80
CA PHE A 529 -7.10 10.09 11.62
C PHE A 529 -7.01 10.83 12.96
N ARG A 530 -8.02 10.69 13.82
CA ARG A 530 -8.03 11.30 15.15
C ARG A 530 -6.90 10.79 16.05
N THR A 531 -6.58 9.49 15.98
CA THR A 531 -5.45 8.97 16.78
C THR A 531 -4.12 9.54 16.29
N MET A 532 -3.93 9.65 14.97
CA MET A 532 -2.70 10.21 14.41
C MET A 532 -2.52 11.67 14.84
N GLU A 533 -3.56 12.49 14.83
CA GLU A 533 -3.50 13.89 15.27
C GLU A 533 -3.37 14.02 16.79
N ASP A 534 -4.19 13.31 17.57
CA ASP A 534 -4.16 13.33 19.04
C ASP A 534 -2.80 12.93 19.62
N ALA A 535 -2.19 11.88 19.06
CA ALA A 535 -0.93 11.37 19.57
C ALA A 535 0.31 12.11 19.01
N SER A 536 0.21 12.78 17.86
CA SER A 536 1.31 13.56 17.29
C SER A 536 1.28 15.04 17.70
N GLY A 537 0.11 15.59 18.02
CA GLY A 537 -0.09 17.01 18.31
C GLY A 537 -0.08 17.90 17.06
N ILE A 538 -0.28 17.33 15.87
CA ILE A 538 -0.24 18.04 14.58
C ILE A 538 -1.61 17.97 13.92
N ASP A 539 -2.10 19.10 13.40
CA ASP A 539 -3.30 19.17 12.56
C ASP A 539 -2.97 18.62 11.17
N LEU A 540 -3.64 17.54 10.78
CA LEU A 540 -3.42 16.80 9.54
C LEU A 540 -4.66 16.82 8.65
N ASP A 541 -5.67 17.64 8.94
CA ASP A 541 -6.93 17.68 8.20
C ASP A 541 -6.71 17.99 6.73
N TRP A 542 -5.79 18.92 6.42
CA TRP A 542 -5.41 19.25 5.04
C TRP A 542 -4.79 18.04 4.32
N PHE A 543 -4.00 17.24 5.03
CA PHE A 543 -3.29 16.09 4.48
C PHE A 543 -4.27 14.95 4.20
N TRP A 544 -5.09 14.59 5.18
CA TRP A 544 -6.15 13.59 5.04
C TRP A 544 -7.13 13.98 3.95
N ARG A 545 -7.59 15.23 3.92
CA ARG A 545 -8.48 15.75 2.88
C ARG A 545 -7.88 15.54 1.50
N GLY A 546 -6.67 16.06 1.26
CA GLY A 546 -5.99 15.97 -0.01
C GLY A 546 -5.75 14.53 -0.47
N TRP A 547 -5.06 13.73 0.36
CA TRP A 547 -4.64 12.38 -0.03
C TRP A 547 -5.78 11.36 -0.05
N PHE A 548 -6.76 11.46 0.86
CA PHE A 548 -7.75 10.39 1.05
C PHE A 548 -9.10 10.68 0.41
N TYR A 549 -9.54 11.94 0.38
CA TYR A 549 -10.87 12.33 -0.08
C TYR A 549 -10.89 12.91 -1.49
N THR A 550 -9.73 13.21 -2.09
CA THR A 550 -9.66 13.78 -3.45
C THR A 550 -8.81 12.95 -4.41
N THR A 551 -8.84 13.37 -5.67
CA THR A 551 -7.94 12.91 -6.74
C THR A 551 -6.90 13.99 -7.09
N ASP A 552 -6.72 15.00 -6.23
CA ASP A 552 -5.66 15.98 -6.40
C ASP A 552 -4.30 15.27 -6.37
N HIS A 553 -3.31 15.85 -7.03
CA HIS A 553 -1.96 15.34 -7.08
C HIS A 553 -0.95 16.46 -6.89
N VAL A 554 0.30 16.11 -6.60
CA VAL A 554 1.36 17.11 -6.44
C VAL A 554 1.89 17.49 -7.83
N ASP A 555 1.80 18.77 -8.15
CA ASP A 555 2.50 19.43 -9.27
C ASP A 555 2.69 20.88 -8.83
N ILE A 556 3.88 21.20 -8.32
CA ILE A 556 4.22 22.54 -7.83
C ILE A 556 5.32 23.12 -8.71
N SER A 557 4.98 24.18 -9.43
CA SER A 557 5.92 24.87 -10.32
C SER A 557 6.69 25.95 -9.59
N LEU A 558 8.02 25.97 -9.73
CA LEU A 558 8.85 27.14 -9.46
C LEU A 558 8.82 28.05 -10.69
N ASP A 559 7.96 29.07 -10.66
CA ASP A 559 7.65 29.88 -11.84
C ASP A 559 8.73 30.91 -12.14
N LYS A 560 9.15 31.64 -11.10
CA LYS A 560 10.01 32.80 -11.24
C LYS A 560 10.82 33.04 -9.97
N ILE A 561 12.04 33.54 -10.14
CA ILE A 561 12.83 34.16 -9.09
C ILE A 561 13.11 35.61 -9.48
N ASP A 562 12.61 36.54 -8.67
CA ASP A 562 13.00 37.95 -8.76
C ASP A 562 14.20 38.19 -7.85
N TRP A 563 15.30 38.72 -8.41
CA TRP A 563 16.40 39.26 -7.63
C TRP A 563 16.12 40.74 -7.35
N LEU A 564 16.06 41.08 -6.08
CA LEU A 564 15.73 42.39 -5.55
C LEU A 564 16.97 42.96 -4.86
N THR A 565 17.29 44.20 -5.18
CA THR A 565 18.31 45.00 -4.48
C THR A 565 17.60 46.12 -3.72
N ILE A 566 18.22 46.60 -2.65
CA ILE A 566 17.71 47.77 -1.93
C ILE A 566 17.93 49.01 -2.78
N ASP A 567 16.87 49.81 -2.93
CA ASP A 567 16.96 51.18 -3.41
C ASP A 567 17.59 52.01 -2.29
N THR A 568 18.81 52.46 -2.53
CA THR A 568 19.61 53.23 -1.56
C THR A 568 19.06 54.65 -1.36
N GLN A 569 18.16 55.08 -2.25
CA GLN A 569 17.68 56.46 -2.42
C GLN A 569 18.78 57.47 -2.75
N ASP A 570 20.04 57.05 -2.86
CA ASP A 570 21.15 57.90 -3.24
C ASP A 570 21.07 58.14 -4.75
N PRO A 571 20.82 59.38 -5.21
CA PRO A 571 20.62 59.63 -6.61
C PRO A 571 21.85 59.28 -7.46
N GLU A 572 23.06 59.29 -6.90
CA GLU A 572 24.28 58.85 -7.61
C GLU A 572 24.28 57.35 -7.86
N ILE A 573 23.92 56.56 -6.85
CA ILE A 573 23.86 55.09 -6.95
C ILE A 573 22.70 54.69 -7.85
N GLU A 574 21.50 55.25 -7.62
CA GLU A 574 20.30 54.89 -8.35
C GLU A 574 20.35 55.31 -9.83
N SER A 575 20.94 56.46 -10.14
CA SER A 575 21.09 56.91 -11.54
C SER A 575 22.16 56.09 -12.26
N ALA A 576 23.28 55.75 -11.61
CA ALA A 576 24.27 54.83 -12.18
C ALA A 576 23.67 53.44 -12.44
N TYR A 577 22.85 52.91 -11.53
CA TYR A 577 22.12 51.65 -11.70
C TYR A 577 21.17 51.71 -12.91
N LYS A 578 20.33 52.75 -13.01
CA LYS A 578 19.40 52.92 -14.15
C LYS A 578 20.13 53.07 -15.48
N ARG A 579 21.25 53.80 -15.50
CA ARG A 579 22.12 53.94 -16.69
C ARG A 579 22.66 52.59 -17.14
N ALA A 580 23.21 51.78 -16.23
CA ALA A 580 23.70 50.45 -16.53
C ALA A 580 22.59 49.54 -17.09
N ARG A 581 21.39 49.56 -16.49
CA ARG A 581 20.23 48.79 -16.96
C ARG A 581 19.76 49.20 -18.36
N LYS A 582 19.83 50.49 -18.71
CA LYS A 582 19.53 50.94 -20.08
C LYS A 582 20.57 50.43 -21.08
N GLN A 583 21.85 50.36 -20.69
CA GLN A 583 22.92 49.84 -21.54
C GLN A 583 22.85 48.32 -21.75
N GLU A 584 22.21 47.57 -20.84
CA GLU A 584 21.94 46.14 -21.02
C GLU A 584 20.86 45.83 -22.07
N ILE A 585 20.05 46.83 -22.46
CA ILE A 585 19.05 46.66 -23.52
C ILE A 585 19.81 46.40 -24.84
N PRO A 586 19.59 45.25 -25.49
CA PRO A 586 20.26 44.97 -26.75
C PRO A 586 19.95 46.04 -27.78
N GLU A 587 20.97 46.47 -28.52
CA GLU A 587 20.75 47.39 -29.64
C GLU A 587 19.69 46.81 -30.58
N SER A 588 18.73 47.65 -30.94
CA SER A 588 17.68 47.28 -31.88
C SER A 588 18.26 47.10 -33.28
N GLN A 589 17.57 46.29 -34.10
CA GLN A 589 17.95 46.15 -35.51
C GLN A 589 17.96 47.49 -36.24
N THR A 590 17.07 48.42 -35.86
CA THR A 590 17.02 49.77 -36.39
C THR A 590 18.29 50.55 -36.04
N GLU A 591 18.72 50.55 -34.78
CA GLU A 591 19.96 51.22 -34.37
C GLU A 591 21.18 50.64 -35.07
N LEU A 592 21.28 49.31 -35.18
CA LEU A 592 22.36 48.62 -35.89
C LEU A 592 22.45 49.03 -37.37
N LEU A 593 21.32 49.08 -38.07
CA LEU A 593 21.27 49.49 -39.48
C LEU A 593 21.54 50.98 -39.66
N ASN A 594 21.08 51.79 -38.71
CA ASN A 594 21.23 53.24 -38.75
C ASN A 594 22.65 53.72 -38.42
N LYS A 595 23.56 52.87 -37.93
CA LYS A 595 24.99 53.22 -37.74
C LYS A 595 25.67 53.77 -39.00
N SER A 596 25.12 53.46 -40.18
CA SER A 596 25.62 53.92 -41.48
C SER A 596 24.92 55.17 -42.03
N ILE A 597 23.92 55.70 -41.32
CA ILE A 597 23.17 56.88 -41.72
C ILE A 597 23.89 58.13 -41.19
N ASP A 598 23.91 59.15 -42.02
CA ASP A 598 24.49 60.45 -41.67
C ASP A 598 23.56 61.25 -40.74
N HIS A 599 24.07 61.66 -39.57
CA HIS A 599 23.29 62.33 -38.53
C HIS A 599 23.57 63.84 -38.50
N ARG A 600 22.51 64.66 -38.51
CA ARG A 600 22.60 66.13 -38.58
C ARG A 600 23.38 66.76 -37.42
N LEU A 601 23.31 66.19 -36.21
CA LEU A 601 24.04 66.69 -35.04
C LEU A 601 25.58 66.56 -35.20
N ILE A 602 26.05 65.55 -35.95
CA ILE A 602 27.49 65.39 -36.27
C ILE A 602 27.95 66.47 -37.26
N ASN A 603 27.09 66.84 -38.20
CA ASN A 603 27.41 67.79 -39.28
C ASN A 603 27.19 69.26 -38.91
N ASP A 604 26.42 69.54 -37.85
CA ASP A 604 26.17 70.90 -37.35
C ASP A 604 26.17 70.92 -35.81
N PRO A 605 27.34 71.08 -35.16
CA PRO A 605 27.42 71.14 -33.70
C PRO A 605 26.70 72.32 -33.07
N SER A 606 26.26 73.34 -33.84
CA SER A 606 25.58 74.51 -33.30
C SER A 606 24.20 74.23 -32.72
N ILE A 607 23.65 73.05 -33.03
CA ILE A 607 22.35 72.59 -32.52
C ILE A 607 22.49 71.70 -31.28
N SER A 608 23.71 71.48 -30.78
CA SER A 608 23.97 70.71 -29.56
C SER A 608 23.57 71.50 -28.31
N ASP A 609 22.93 70.85 -27.34
CA ASP A 609 22.58 71.44 -26.05
C ASP A 609 22.99 70.56 -24.85
N LEU A 610 22.51 70.92 -23.66
CA LEU A 610 22.79 70.21 -22.41
C LEU A 610 22.40 68.73 -22.48
N TYR A 611 21.33 68.37 -23.19
CA TYR A 611 20.80 67.01 -23.32
C TYR A 611 21.57 66.15 -24.32
N ASP A 612 22.35 66.79 -25.21
CA ASP A 612 23.29 66.08 -26.09
C ASP A 612 24.61 65.75 -25.35
N GLU A 613 25.00 66.57 -24.37
CA GLU A 613 26.20 66.38 -23.54
C GLU A 613 25.95 65.54 -22.27
N GLN A 614 24.72 65.55 -21.76
CA GLN A 614 24.31 64.87 -20.53
C GLN A 614 23.17 63.91 -20.83
N ASP A 615 23.30 62.67 -20.36
CA ASP A 615 22.20 61.73 -20.48
C ASP A 615 21.13 61.97 -19.39
N GLU A 616 20.00 61.27 -19.54
CA GLU A 616 18.87 61.34 -18.61
C GLU A 616 19.20 60.88 -17.17
N PHE A 617 20.38 60.33 -16.92
CA PHE A 617 20.84 59.84 -15.63
C PHE A 617 21.88 60.75 -14.97
N THR A 618 22.17 61.92 -15.55
CA THR A 618 23.03 62.91 -14.91
C THR A 618 22.34 63.50 -13.68
N VAL A 619 22.93 63.27 -12.50
CA VAL A 619 22.38 63.69 -11.20
C VAL A 619 22.50 65.20 -10.99
N THR A 620 21.37 65.82 -10.66
CA THR A 620 21.27 67.25 -10.39
C THR A 620 21.54 67.60 -8.92
N ASN A 621 21.92 68.86 -8.68
CA ASN A 621 22.07 69.35 -7.31
C ASN A 621 20.75 69.38 -6.52
N LYS A 622 19.61 69.42 -7.19
CA LYS A 622 18.30 69.35 -6.53
C LYS A 622 18.09 67.98 -5.89
N GLU A 623 18.37 66.91 -6.63
CA GLU A 623 18.25 65.52 -6.15
C GLU A 623 19.20 65.22 -4.98
N ARG A 624 20.46 65.65 -5.06
CA ARG A 624 21.43 65.51 -3.94
C ARG A 624 20.93 66.18 -2.64
N ASN A 625 20.32 67.35 -2.77
CA ASN A 625 19.76 68.09 -1.63
C ASN A 625 18.49 67.43 -1.06
N GLU A 626 17.67 66.82 -1.90
CA GLU A 626 16.48 66.06 -1.49
C GLU A 626 16.87 64.80 -0.72
N TYR A 627 17.85 64.03 -1.22
CA TYR A 627 18.41 62.87 -0.52
C TYR A 627 19.06 63.23 0.82
N SER A 628 19.84 64.32 0.87
CA SER A 628 20.44 64.79 2.13
C SER A 628 19.39 65.18 3.19
N LYS A 629 18.20 65.60 2.76
CA LYS A 629 17.06 65.89 3.67
C LYS A 629 16.36 64.60 4.10
N SER A 630 16.14 63.64 3.20
CA SER A 630 15.49 62.37 3.55
C SER A 630 16.32 61.59 4.57
N LEU A 631 17.65 61.53 4.41
CA LEU A 631 18.55 60.89 5.38
C LEU A 631 18.47 61.49 6.79
N LYS A 632 18.20 62.80 6.94
CA LYS A 632 18.08 63.44 8.26
C LYS A 632 16.83 63.02 9.02
N ASN A 633 15.82 62.51 8.32
CA ASN A 633 14.57 62.05 8.90
C ASN A 633 14.58 60.57 9.31
N LEU A 634 15.65 59.84 8.98
CA LEU A 634 15.81 58.42 9.32
C LEU A 634 16.61 58.23 10.61
N GLU A 635 16.21 57.24 11.40
CA GLU A 635 16.98 56.74 12.53
C GLU A 635 18.25 56.00 12.08
N GLU A 636 19.20 55.80 12.99
CA GLU A 636 20.52 55.23 12.63
C GLU A 636 20.43 53.77 12.16
N ASN A 637 19.54 52.99 12.76
CA ASN A 637 19.21 51.63 12.30
C ASN A 637 18.60 51.62 10.89
N GLU A 638 17.74 52.58 10.55
CA GLU A 638 17.13 52.69 9.22
C GLU A 638 18.17 53.04 8.14
N LYS A 639 19.11 53.95 8.45
CA LYS A 639 20.25 54.25 7.57
C LYS A 639 21.17 53.05 7.36
N GLN A 640 21.35 52.22 8.38
CA GLN A 640 22.13 50.98 8.24
C GLN A 640 21.46 49.98 7.30
N LEU A 641 20.12 49.90 7.32
CA LEU A 641 19.37 49.04 6.38
C LEU A 641 19.53 49.47 4.92
N LEU A 642 19.65 50.78 4.62
CA LEU A 642 19.93 51.25 3.26
C LEU A 642 21.32 50.80 2.74
N ASN A 643 22.23 50.40 3.62
CA ASN A 643 23.59 49.98 3.30
C ASN A 643 23.79 48.45 3.36
N THR A 644 22.71 47.69 3.54
CA THR A 644 22.70 46.23 3.58
C THR A 644 23.19 45.66 2.25
N LYS A 645 24.11 44.68 2.30
CA LYS A 645 24.79 44.07 1.12
C LYS A 645 24.23 42.69 0.77
N GLU A 646 23.22 42.26 1.50
CA GLU A 646 22.52 41.01 1.34
C GLU A 646 21.73 41.01 0.04
N ASN A 647 21.56 39.83 -0.53
CA ASN A 647 20.76 39.64 -1.73
C ASN A 647 19.36 39.21 -1.33
N PHE A 648 18.35 39.85 -1.91
CA PHE A 648 16.94 39.56 -1.64
C PHE A 648 16.32 38.88 -2.84
N TYR A 649 15.63 37.77 -2.60
CA TYR A 649 14.99 37.00 -3.66
C TYR A 649 13.52 36.76 -3.32
N ARG A 650 12.67 36.91 -4.33
CA ARG A 650 11.27 36.48 -4.28
C ARG A 650 11.07 35.31 -5.22
N LEU A 651 10.79 34.14 -4.65
CA LEU A 651 10.49 32.91 -5.38
C LEU A 651 8.97 32.82 -5.51
N GLN A 652 8.45 32.74 -6.73
CA GLN A 652 7.02 32.58 -7.01
C GLN A 652 6.74 31.13 -7.38
N LEU A 653 5.74 30.54 -6.71
CA LEU A 653 5.36 29.14 -6.93
C LEU A 653 3.85 29.00 -7.14
N THR A 654 3.48 28.08 -8.02
CA THR A 654 2.09 27.76 -8.35
C THR A 654 1.82 26.28 -8.11
N ASN A 655 0.73 25.96 -7.40
CA ASN A 655 0.20 24.62 -7.23
C ASN A 655 -0.77 24.29 -8.38
N LEU A 656 -0.29 23.50 -9.33
CA LEU A 656 -1.03 23.10 -10.55
C LEU A 656 -1.88 21.84 -10.32
N GLY A 657 -1.40 20.92 -9.48
CA GLY A 657 -2.05 19.63 -9.23
C GLY A 657 -3.14 19.66 -8.14
N GLY A 658 -3.24 20.77 -7.40
CA GLY A 658 -4.26 21.01 -6.38
C GLY A 658 -3.92 20.47 -4.99
N LEU A 659 -3.02 19.48 -4.90
CA LEU A 659 -2.62 18.88 -3.63
C LEU A 659 -1.56 19.76 -2.94
N VAL A 660 -1.94 20.38 -1.84
CA VAL A 660 -1.02 21.22 -1.05
C VAL A 660 0.02 20.36 -0.34
N MET A 661 1.27 20.79 -0.38
CA MET A 661 2.41 20.10 0.22
C MET A 661 3.45 21.12 0.76
N PRO A 662 4.34 20.72 1.69
CA PRO A 662 5.50 21.52 2.06
C PRO A 662 6.39 21.84 0.85
N LEU A 663 7.04 23.01 0.87
CA LEU A 663 7.99 23.42 -0.16
C LEU A 663 9.41 23.14 0.34
N ILE A 664 10.06 22.16 -0.29
CA ILE A 664 11.43 21.72 0.03
C ILE A 664 12.37 22.36 -0.98
N LEU A 665 13.17 23.34 -0.55
CA LEU A 665 14.03 24.12 -1.42
C LEU A 665 15.50 23.82 -1.13
N ASP A 666 16.23 23.39 -2.17
CA ASP A 666 17.68 23.31 -2.19
C ASP A 666 18.23 24.45 -3.06
N ILE A 667 18.91 25.40 -2.42
CA ILE A 667 19.43 26.62 -3.04
C ILE A 667 20.95 26.51 -3.08
N GLU A 668 21.54 26.59 -4.27
CA GLU A 668 23.00 26.66 -4.46
C GLU A 668 23.39 28.11 -4.77
N LEU A 669 24.40 28.63 -4.07
CA LEU A 669 24.97 29.96 -4.31
C LEU A 669 26.15 29.88 -5.29
N MET A 670 26.54 31.03 -5.85
CA MET A 670 27.65 31.11 -6.81
C MET A 670 29.01 30.67 -6.24
N ASP A 671 29.20 30.75 -4.93
CA ASP A 671 30.40 30.27 -4.22
C ASP A 671 30.40 28.75 -3.96
N GLY A 672 29.33 28.05 -4.32
CA GLY A 672 29.14 26.61 -4.12
C GLY A 672 28.50 26.22 -2.78
N SER A 673 28.21 27.19 -1.90
CA SER A 673 27.46 26.92 -0.67
C SER A 673 26.01 26.52 -0.97
N LYS A 674 25.42 25.70 -0.09
CA LYS A 674 24.05 25.18 -0.24
C LYS A 674 23.19 25.51 0.98
N ILE A 675 21.97 25.95 0.71
CA ILE A 675 20.95 26.24 1.72
C ILE A 675 19.79 25.28 1.48
N HIS A 676 19.49 24.45 2.48
CA HIS A 676 18.31 23.59 2.49
C HIS A 676 17.23 24.24 3.37
N ARG A 677 16.03 24.45 2.82
CA ARG A 677 14.92 25.10 3.52
C ARG A 677 13.62 24.36 3.26
N VAL A 678 12.96 23.94 4.34
CA VAL A 678 11.61 23.36 4.29
C VAL A 678 10.61 24.40 4.78
N ILE A 679 9.60 24.69 3.97
CA ILE A 679 8.50 25.58 4.30
C ILE A 679 7.24 24.72 4.44
N PRO A 680 6.50 24.85 5.54
CA PRO A 680 5.42 23.91 5.84
C PRO A 680 4.19 24.20 4.95
N ALA A 681 3.30 23.21 4.84
CA ALA A 681 2.17 23.27 3.90
C ALA A 681 1.22 24.45 4.15
N GLU A 682 1.18 24.99 5.37
CA GLU A 682 0.35 26.12 5.78
C GLU A 682 0.67 27.42 5.03
N ILE A 683 1.75 27.48 4.23
CA ILE A 683 1.99 28.56 3.27
C ILE A 683 0.80 28.74 2.30
N TRP A 684 0.10 27.64 1.99
CA TRP A 684 -1.04 27.58 1.07
C TRP A 684 -2.39 28.00 1.70
N ARG A 685 -2.44 28.28 3.01
CA ARG A 685 -3.73 28.46 3.75
C ARG A 685 -4.58 29.66 3.29
N ARG A 686 -3.96 30.69 2.73
CA ARG A 686 -4.64 31.90 2.25
C ARG A 686 -4.89 31.88 0.75
N ASP A 687 -4.02 31.19 0.02
CA ASP A 687 -4.11 31.00 -1.42
C ASP A 687 -3.55 29.60 -1.72
N PRO A 688 -4.42 28.62 -2.01
CA PRO A 688 -3.98 27.25 -2.29
C PRO A 688 -3.39 27.09 -3.70
N LYS A 689 -3.43 28.14 -4.54
CA LYS A 689 -2.99 28.11 -5.94
C LYS A 689 -1.64 28.76 -6.14
N GLN A 690 -1.38 29.89 -5.49
CA GLN A 690 -0.12 30.62 -5.70
C GLN A 690 0.44 31.20 -4.40
N VAL A 691 1.76 31.08 -4.23
CA VAL A 691 2.49 31.63 -3.08
C VAL A 691 3.79 32.29 -3.51
N SER A 692 4.32 33.15 -2.64
CA SER A 692 5.63 33.77 -2.81
C SER A 692 6.47 33.59 -1.55
N ILE A 693 7.74 33.22 -1.72
CA ILE A 693 8.71 33.06 -0.64
C ILE A 693 9.76 34.15 -0.76
N PHE A 694 10.01 34.84 0.35
CA PHE A 694 11.13 35.77 0.48
C PHE A 694 12.36 35.04 1.04
N GLN A 695 13.50 35.19 0.36
CA GLN A 695 14.77 34.57 0.70
C GLN A 695 15.88 35.62 0.72
N ILE A 696 16.70 35.59 1.77
CA ILE A 696 17.86 36.48 1.93
C ILE A 696 19.12 35.64 1.93
N THR A 697 20.17 36.06 1.23
CA THR A 697 21.44 35.31 1.12
C THR A 697 22.67 36.22 1.17
N GLN A 698 23.77 35.68 1.69
CA GLN A 698 25.10 36.33 1.70
C GLN A 698 25.90 36.02 0.42
N GLY A 699 25.23 36.02 -0.73
CA GLY A 699 25.80 35.71 -2.04
C GLY A 699 24.71 35.49 -3.08
N GLU A 700 25.07 35.54 -4.36
CA GLU A 700 24.10 35.37 -5.45
C GLU A 700 23.63 33.92 -5.58
N ILE A 701 22.32 33.72 -5.79
CA ILE A 701 21.75 32.39 -6.08
C ILE A 701 22.19 31.95 -7.48
N LYS A 702 22.83 30.79 -7.55
CA LYS A 702 23.18 30.09 -8.79
C LYS A 702 22.04 29.24 -9.31
N SER A 703 21.38 28.49 -8.43
CA SER A 703 20.25 27.64 -8.79
C SER A 703 19.35 27.32 -7.60
N VAL A 704 18.09 27.03 -7.89
CA VAL A 704 17.11 26.52 -6.92
C VAL A 704 16.47 25.24 -7.45
N ALA A 705 16.38 24.23 -6.60
CA ALA A 705 15.64 23.00 -6.85
C ALA A 705 14.52 22.85 -5.82
N LEU A 706 13.30 22.65 -6.30
CA LEU A 706 12.14 22.24 -5.51
C LEU A 706 12.07 20.72 -5.46
N ASP A 707 11.96 20.16 -4.26
CA ASP A 707 11.83 18.71 -4.03
C ASP A 707 12.92 17.87 -4.74
N GLU A 708 14.20 18.25 -4.58
CA GLU A 708 15.31 17.61 -5.31
C GLU A 708 15.41 16.10 -5.04
N LYS A 709 14.99 15.67 -3.85
CA LYS A 709 15.02 14.26 -3.41
C LYS A 709 13.73 13.49 -3.74
N LEU A 710 12.74 14.13 -4.36
CA LEU A 710 11.46 13.52 -4.76
C LEU A 710 10.67 12.96 -3.57
N GLU A 711 10.56 13.76 -2.51
CA GLU A 711 9.93 13.45 -1.24
C GLU A 711 8.41 13.62 -1.29
N THR A 712 7.86 14.42 -2.21
CA THR A 712 6.44 14.80 -2.20
C THR A 712 5.57 14.07 -3.21
N ALA A 713 6.16 13.25 -4.08
CA ALA A 713 5.51 12.63 -5.24
C ALA A 713 5.03 13.65 -6.30
N ASP A 714 5.80 14.72 -6.53
CA ASP A 714 5.55 15.66 -7.62
C ASP A 714 5.53 14.94 -8.97
N THR A 715 4.44 15.15 -9.71
CA THR A 715 4.18 14.47 -10.98
C THR A 715 4.91 15.11 -12.17
N ASN A 716 5.44 16.32 -12.00
CA ASN A 716 6.10 17.09 -13.06
C ASN A 716 7.42 17.72 -12.61
N ILE A 717 8.44 16.90 -12.47
CA ILE A 717 9.79 17.34 -12.05
C ILE A 717 10.49 18.37 -12.98
N TYR A 718 9.93 18.69 -14.16
CA TYR A 718 10.54 19.64 -15.11
C TYR A 718 10.39 21.10 -14.67
N ASN A 719 9.35 21.42 -13.89
CA ASN A 719 9.08 22.77 -13.41
C ASN A 719 9.65 23.04 -12.00
N ASN A 720 10.40 22.08 -11.44
CA ASN A 720 11.01 22.16 -10.11
C ASN A 720 12.30 23.01 -10.06
N TYR A 721 12.86 23.42 -11.21
CA TYR A 721 14.21 23.99 -11.27
C TYR A 721 14.24 25.42 -11.80
N TRP A 722 15.07 26.25 -11.15
CA TRP A 722 15.49 27.55 -11.65
C TRP A 722 17.02 27.65 -11.75
N PRO A 723 17.58 28.03 -12.92
CA PRO A 723 16.91 28.08 -14.23
C PRO A 723 16.35 26.72 -14.64
N ARG A 724 15.32 26.70 -15.51
CA ARG A 724 14.77 25.45 -16.04
C ARG A 724 15.86 24.67 -16.77
N ARG A 725 15.96 23.36 -16.50
CA ARG A 725 16.97 22.47 -17.07
C ARG A 725 16.33 21.30 -17.81
N PRO A 726 16.87 20.87 -18.97
CA PRO A 726 16.39 19.67 -19.64
C PRO A 726 16.76 18.43 -18.83
N ILE A 727 15.79 17.55 -18.58
CA ILE A 727 16.05 16.25 -17.96
C ILE A 727 16.48 15.29 -19.06
N LYS A 728 17.71 14.79 -18.97
CA LYS A 728 18.26 13.85 -19.96
C LYS A 728 17.46 12.54 -19.93
N SER A 729 16.66 12.30 -20.96
CA SER A 729 16.06 10.99 -21.25
C SER A 729 16.85 10.29 -22.36
N ARG A 730 16.88 8.95 -22.35
CA ARG A 730 17.40 8.15 -23.46
C ARG A 730 16.23 7.64 -24.29
N LEU A 731 16.28 7.84 -25.61
CA LEU A 731 15.35 7.22 -26.54
C LEU A 731 15.75 5.74 -26.70
N GLU A 732 14.96 4.83 -26.15
CA GLU A 732 15.17 3.38 -26.31
C GLU A 732 14.38 2.87 -27.51
N LEU A 733 15.07 2.31 -28.51
CA LEU A 733 14.46 1.49 -29.56
C LEU A 733 14.45 0.04 -29.06
N PHE A 734 13.28 -0.56 -28.81
CA PHE A 734 13.20 -1.93 -28.29
C PHE A 734 12.25 -2.84 -29.07
N LYS A 735 12.61 -4.13 -29.13
CA LYS A 735 11.69 -5.26 -29.29
C LYS A 735 11.48 -5.89 -27.91
N GLU A 736 10.26 -6.31 -27.60
CA GLU A 736 9.87 -6.84 -26.29
C GLU A 736 10.85 -7.96 -25.81
N LYS A 737 11.60 -7.71 -24.73
CA LYS A 737 12.54 -8.67 -24.14
C LYS A 737 11.91 -9.37 -22.93
N LYS A 738 12.14 -10.68 -22.80
CA LYS A 738 11.81 -11.44 -21.59
C LYS A 738 12.70 -11.01 -20.42
N GLU A 739 12.17 -11.08 -19.20
CA GLU A 739 12.86 -10.74 -17.96
C GLU A 739 14.12 -11.62 -17.75
N LYS A 740 15.23 -11.01 -17.33
CA LYS A 740 16.53 -11.70 -17.16
C LYS A 740 16.51 -12.65 -15.95
N ASN A 741 16.68 -13.96 -16.16
CA ASN A 741 16.86 -14.94 -15.09
C ASN A 741 18.36 -15.21 -14.92
N LEU A 742 19.03 -14.37 -14.13
CA LEU A 742 20.49 -14.44 -13.94
C LEU A 742 20.99 -15.84 -13.53
N MET A 743 20.24 -16.59 -12.72
CA MET A 743 20.64 -17.95 -12.34
C MET A 743 20.70 -18.87 -13.55
N LYS A 744 19.68 -18.82 -14.40
CA LYS A 744 19.59 -19.63 -15.61
C LYS A 744 20.57 -19.16 -16.68
N ASP A 745 20.60 -17.85 -16.95
CA ASP A 745 21.46 -17.24 -17.97
C ASP A 745 22.96 -17.43 -17.65
N SER A 746 23.32 -17.57 -16.38
CA SER A 746 24.72 -17.82 -15.96
C SER A 746 25.12 -19.30 -16.05
N GLN A 747 24.17 -20.21 -16.26
CA GLN A 747 24.41 -21.63 -16.50
C GLN A 747 24.53 -21.95 -18.00
N GLU A 748 24.23 -20.98 -18.87
CA GLU A 748 24.40 -21.12 -20.32
C GLU A 748 25.90 -21.07 -20.65
N GLU A 749 26.40 -22.11 -21.30
CA GLU A 749 27.79 -22.15 -21.76
C GLU A 749 28.01 -21.08 -22.83
N LEU A 750 29.14 -20.36 -22.75
CA LEU A 750 29.52 -19.40 -23.78
C LEU A 750 29.61 -20.12 -25.12
N SER A 751 28.78 -19.73 -26.09
CA SER A 751 28.91 -20.21 -27.46
C SER A 751 30.26 -19.78 -28.00
N GLN A 752 31.11 -20.76 -28.34
CA GLN A 752 32.25 -20.52 -29.22
C GLN A 752 31.70 -20.37 -30.64
N GLU A 753 31.29 -19.16 -31.01
CA GLU A 753 31.13 -18.80 -32.41
C GLU A 753 32.39 -18.05 -32.87
N ASP A 754 32.99 -18.56 -33.94
CA ASP A 754 34.24 -18.11 -34.55
C ASP A 754 34.20 -16.61 -34.89
N GLU A 755 35.30 -15.90 -34.62
CA GLU A 755 35.52 -14.47 -34.91
C GLU A 755 35.49 -14.10 -36.43
N THR A 756 34.96 -14.94 -37.32
CA THR A 756 35.17 -14.80 -38.77
C THR A 756 34.14 -13.98 -39.55
N ASP A 757 33.03 -13.53 -38.98
CA ASP A 757 31.95 -12.90 -39.77
C ASP A 757 31.65 -11.41 -39.46
N LEU A 758 32.56 -10.68 -38.82
CA LEU A 758 32.37 -9.23 -38.54
C LEU A 758 33.15 -8.26 -39.46
N ASP A 759 33.78 -8.72 -40.55
CA ASP A 759 34.63 -7.85 -41.39
C ASP A 759 34.33 -7.86 -42.90
N THR A 760 33.10 -8.14 -43.32
CA THR A 760 32.69 -7.98 -44.73
C THR A 760 31.36 -7.25 -44.87
N ASP A 761 31.35 -5.93 -44.64
CA ASP A 761 30.30 -5.06 -45.21
C ASP A 761 30.68 -3.56 -45.22
N ALA A 762 31.96 -3.25 -45.45
CA ALA A 762 32.44 -1.88 -45.58
C ALA A 762 33.38 -1.68 -46.79
N ASN A 763 33.00 -2.19 -47.97
CA ASN A 763 33.52 -1.70 -49.25
C ASN A 763 32.76 -2.32 -50.42
N GLU A 764 31.68 -1.67 -50.88
CA GLU A 764 31.31 -1.61 -52.31
C GLU A 764 30.10 -0.70 -52.50
N LYS A 765 30.36 0.57 -52.85
CA LYS A 765 29.48 1.42 -53.69
C LYS A 765 30.23 2.69 -54.10
N LYS A 766 31.08 2.55 -55.12
CA LYS A 766 31.55 3.64 -55.99
C LYS A 766 31.70 3.10 -57.43
N SER A 767 30.73 3.43 -58.27
CA SER A 767 30.64 3.39 -59.75
C SER A 767 29.18 3.02 -60.07
N ASP A 768 28.33 3.84 -60.70
CA ASP A 768 28.50 4.87 -61.72
C ASP A 768 27.61 6.10 -61.47
#